data_AF-W0JCQ4-F1
#
_entry.id   AF-W0JCQ4-F1
#
_cell.length_a   1.000
_cell.length_b   1.000
_cell.length_c   1.000
_cell.angle_alpha   90.00
_cell.angle_beta   90.00
_cell.angle_gamma   90.00
#
_symmetry.space_group_name_H-M   'P 1'
#
loop_
_entity.id
_entity.type
_entity.pdbx_description
1 polymer ?
#
loop_
_entity_poly.entity_id
_entity_poly.type
_entity_poly.pdbx_seq_one_letter_code
_entity_poly.pdbx_strand_id
1 'polypeptide(L)'
;MNTIMSRSLALLAASAALCGSVAQAARPLPVHEKFTGFTAADANSLPSGFLAEAAEGVPLVWNGQDNGSSAVAGFYSYGATSSSERAFGFLEDGSFGDTRLHVEIQNTGETTITQLRVRYNVELWRDGARLNRIRLKYNPDVEDDPGIIPGGYSDLPDLADTPVPVNAGGNVPVDGNTVRTPVDVTIVLTQPLAPGERAWIRWQYSSSGDSGTRDGVGIDDICIEDATPQGTNVTWVGGPGNWTATGGTSWSGGPWDNNGDLNAVFNTGSGAVTLLNPITAVNLEFATAGYVINGAQPLTLRGLIELDGGNATIAAPITGTVGLVKTGPDALFLQTATSTFSGTLAVVEGSLILDGATVPSTNLLYLGEDAFFSSSGDDLTVAGVQGAASAEVDIDGAVLTLDLTSVASYKGEISGAGDVIKTGSGRQRFRNQFKTYTGATTVNGGRLEVTENGVLTGTSAITISNASGTDSELLLQTDVPSFIFTFGPSSPVTTITLQNDGRLAGDNDAILTLANPVVIDSTGGRIYSRSSGTLTLLGALTGTGELRKQGAGTLVLSGNASGYTGQFRSVNGLTVIPTGQTIGASLVRVDEDGGVGGDGTIAGNLEFRDGSFAIFGTGETLTVNGTVTLRANSTVVFSGPAGTVIQSANPIQVQSGVTLIGATVSGNTIVIP
;
A
#
# COMPACT_ATOMS: atom_id res chain seq x y z
N MET A 1 -46.67 34.50 37.12
CA MET A 1 -45.41 35.09 36.65
C MET A 1 -44.56 33.94 36.15
N ASN A 2 -44.79 33.33 34.98
CA ASN A 2 -44.81 33.88 33.61
C ASN A 2 -43.58 34.76 33.29
N THR A 3 -42.97 34.43 32.15
CA THR A 3 -41.81 35.03 31.44
C THR A 3 -40.44 34.82 32.08
N ILE A 4 -39.69 33.81 31.58
CA ILE A 4 -38.24 33.80 31.21
C ILE A 4 -37.80 32.32 30.94
N MET A 5 -38.51 31.55 30.11
CA MET A 5 -38.01 30.21 29.72
C MET A 5 -38.50 29.72 28.34
N SER A 6 -38.81 30.62 27.41
CA SER A 6 -39.22 30.23 26.03
C SER A 6 -38.35 30.82 24.91
N ARG A 7 -37.14 31.34 25.23
CA ARG A 7 -36.27 31.97 24.22
C ARG A 7 -34.95 31.23 23.93
N SER A 8 -34.73 30.05 24.48
CA SER A 8 -33.51 29.26 24.21
C SER A 8 -33.73 27.94 23.45
N LEU A 9 -34.98 27.60 23.09
CA LEU A 9 -35.27 26.43 22.26
C LEU A 9 -35.55 26.75 20.78
N ALA A 10 -35.68 28.04 20.42
CA ALA A 10 -35.93 28.48 19.04
C ALA A 10 -34.66 28.95 18.30
N LEU A 11 -33.49 28.96 18.96
CA LEU A 11 -32.22 29.38 18.34
C LEU A 11 -31.24 28.21 18.11
N LEU A 12 -31.49 27.03 18.69
CA LEU A 12 -30.76 25.80 18.37
C LEU A 12 -31.40 24.99 17.23
N ALA A 13 -32.66 25.30 16.87
CA ALA A 13 -33.35 24.70 15.73
C ALA A 13 -33.22 25.54 14.43
N ALA A 14 -32.54 26.70 14.49
CA ALA A 14 -32.39 27.62 13.36
C ALA A 14 -31.01 27.55 12.65
N SER A 15 -30.06 26.76 13.16
CA SER A 15 -28.80 26.44 12.45
C SER A 15 -28.83 25.10 11.72
N ALA A 16 -29.91 24.32 11.89
CA ALA A 16 -30.12 23.03 11.21
C ALA A 16 -31.07 23.13 9.99
N ALA A 17 -31.51 24.33 9.61
CA ALA A 17 -32.57 24.53 8.60
C ALA A 17 -32.20 25.48 7.43
N LEU A 18 -30.91 25.76 7.20
CA LEU A 18 -30.43 26.47 6.01
C LEU A 18 -29.28 25.72 5.31
N CYS A 19 -29.46 24.42 5.12
CA CYS A 19 -29.00 23.75 3.92
C CYS A 19 -30.12 22.76 3.59
N GLY A 20 -30.88 23.01 2.53
CA GLY A 20 -31.82 22.02 2.03
C GLY A 20 -31.00 20.89 1.42
N SER A 21 -30.49 19.97 2.24
CA SER A 21 -30.05 18.67 1.74
C SER A 21 -31.32 17.96 1.30
N VAL A 22 -31.52 17.91 -0.01
CA VAL A 22 -32.38 16.88 -0.59
C VAL A 22 -31.78 15.56 -0.09
N ALA A 23 -32.53 14.78 0.68
CA ALA A 23 -32.10 13.45 1.08
C ALA A 23 -31.69 12.70 -0.19
N GLN A 24 -30.40 12.45 -0.36
CA GLN A 24 -29.90 11.73 -1.53
C GLN A 24 -30.28 10.26 -1.34
N ALA A 25 -30.96 9.69 -2.33
CA ALA A 25 -31.40 8.30 -2.27
C ALA A 25 -30.27 7.37 -2.76
N ALA A 26 -30.12 6.23 -2.07
CA ALA A 26 -29.26 5.15 -2.53
C ALA A 26 -29.62 4.71 -3.96
N ARG A 27 -28.59 4.38 -4.76
CA ARG A 27 -28.80 3.96 -6.14
C ARG A 27 -29.06 2.45 -6.20
N PRO A 28 -30.13 1.99 -6.86
CA PRO A 28 -30.30 0.58 -7.14
C PRO A 28 -29.21 0.07 -8.08
N LEU A 29 -28.75 -1.16 -7.88
CA LEU A 29 -27.86 -1.82 -8.83
C LEU A 29 -28.61 -2.25 -10.11
N PRO A 30 -27.98 -2.19 -11.30
CA PRO A 30 -26.63 -1.70 -11.54
C PRO A 30 -26.53 -0.16 -11.55
N VAL A 31 -25.38 0.36 -11.11
CA VAL A 31 -25.06 1.78 -11.17
C VAL A 31 -24.25 2.08 -12.42
N HIS A 32 -24.69 3.04 -13.22
CA HIS A 32 -23.91 3.63 -14.31
C HIS A 32 -23.80 5.14 -14.10
N GLU A 33 -22.59 5.67 -14.17
CA GLU A 33 -22.34 7.11 -14.08
C GLU A 33 -21.18 7.54 -14.98
N LYS A 34 -21.38 8.64 -15.72
CA LYS A 34 -20.41 9.21 -16.67
C LYS A 34 -20.08 10.67 -16.40
N PHE A 35 -20.64 11.24 -15.34
CA PHE A 35 -20.50 12.63 -14.92
C PHE A 35 -20.75 13.74 -15.96
N THR A 36 -21.24 13.41 -17.17
CA THR A 36 -21.59 14.40 -18.22
C THR A 36 -22.56 15.48 -17.76
N GLY A 37 -23.40 15.21 -16.74
CA GLY A 37 -24.31 16.17 -16.12
C GLY A 37 -23.66 17.04 -15.04
N PHE A 38 -22.54 16.61 -14.45
CA PHE A 38 -21.82 17.32 -13.41
C PHE A 38 -21.00 18.45 -14.05
N THR A 39 -21.56 19.66 -14.07
CA THR A 39 -21.01 20.80 -14.83
C THR A 39 -20.94 22.10 -14.03
N ALA A 40 -21.51 22.15 -12.82
CA ALA A 40 -21.56 23.35 -12.01
C ALA A 40 -20.46 23.36 -10.94
N ALA A 41 -20.23 24.54 -10.36
CA ALA A 41 -19.31 24.74 -9.24
C ALA A 41 -20.03 24.54 -7.89
N ASP A 42 -20.83 23.48 -7.77
CA ASP A 42 -21.51 23.13 -6.52
C ASP A 42 -21.78 21.62 -6.37
N ALA A 43 -21.95 21.21 -5.11
CA ALA A 43 -22.28 19.82 -4.76
C ALA A 43 -23.67 19.37 -5.25
N ASN A 44 -24.60 20.30 -5.48
CA ASN A 44 -25.96 19.96 -5.90
C ASN A 44 -26.01 19.46 -7.34
N SER A 45 -24.95 19.71 -8.12
CA SER A 45 -24.80 19.19 -9.48
C SER A 45 -24.25 17.76 -9.55
N LEU A 46 -23.90 17.14 -8.41
CA LEU A 46 -23.56 15.72 -8.37
C LEU A 46 -24.77 14.85 -8.77
N PRO A 47 -24.55 13.74 -9.47
CA PRO A 47 -25.60 12.76 -9.72
C PRO A 47 -26.22 12.25 -8.41
N SER A 48 -27.52 11.92 -8.42
CA SER A 48 -28.22 11.41 -7.23
C SER A 48 -27.50 10.19 -6.64
N GLY A 49 -27.34 10.17 -5.31
CA GLY A 49 -26.67 9.11 -4.56
C GLY A 49 -25.14 9.23 -4.53
N PHE A 50 -24.56 10.24 -5.20
CA PHE A 50 -23.14 10.55 -5.10
C PHE A 50 -22.87 11.69 -4.12
N LEU A 51 -21.83 11.49 -3.31
CA LEU A 51 -21.35 12.47 -2.35
C LEU A 51 -19.85 12.67 -2.49
N ALA A 52 -19.39 13.89 -2.22
CA ALA A 52 -17.97 14.19 -2.10
C ALA A 52 -17.64 14.63 -0.68
N GLU A 53 -16.45 14.25 -0.21
CA GLU A 53 -15.96 14.58 1.11
C GLU A 53 -14.46 14.94 1.02
N ALA A 54 -13.98 15.72 1.97
CA ALA A 54 -12.56 16.04 2.21
C ALA A 54 -12.20 15.66 3.65
N ALA A 55 -10.97 15.94 4.10
CA ALA A 55 -10.62 15.74 5.51
C ALA A 55 -11.62 16.43 6.46
N GLU A 56 -11.80 15.82 7.63
CA GLU A 56 -12.75 16.30 8.64
C GLU A 56 -12.50 17.79 8.97
N GLY A 57 -13.56 18.59 8.96
CA GLY A 57 -13.49 20.03 9.22
C GLY A 57 -12.99 20.89 8.05
N VAL A 58 -12.65 20.30 6.90
CA VAL A 58 -12.26 21.04 5.69
C VAL A 58 -13.49 21.40 4.85
N PRO A 59 -13.74 22.68 4.55
CA PRO A 59 -14.82 23.08 3.65
C PRO A 59 -14.62 22.54 2.23
N LEU A 60 -15.68 21.97 1.64
CA LEU A 60 -15.63 21.51 0.25
C LEU A 60 -15.51 22.70 -0.71
N VAL A 61 -14.49 22.67 -1.58
CA VAL A 61 -14.26 23.68 -2.62
C VAL A 61 -14.68 23.11 -3.97
N TRP A 62 -15.64 23.75 -4.63
CA TRP A 62 -16.14 23.35 -5.95
C TRP A 62 -15.70 24.38 -6.99
N ASN A 63 -14.83 23.97 -7.91
CA ASN A 63 -14.22 24.89 -8.88
C ASN A 63 -14.92 24.86 -10.26
N GLY A 64 -15.85 23.91 -10.47
CA GLY A 64 -16.59 23.78 -11.72
C GLY A 64 -15.75 23.16 -12.84
N GLN A 65 -16.01 23.56 -14.09
CA GLN A 65 -15.35 22.98 -15.26
C GLN A 65 -13.90 23.45 -15.41
N ASP A 66 -12.98 22.51 -15.60
CA ASP A 66 -11.57 22.81 -15.93
C ASP A 66 -11.00 21.72 -16.86
N ASN A 67 -9.93 22.06 -17.58
CA ASN A 67 -9.19 21.12 -18.43
C ASN A 67 -7.83 20.71 -17.83
N GLY A 68 -7.64 20.93 -16.53
CA GLY A 68 -6.37 20.72 -15.81
C GLY A 68 -5.46 21.94 -15.71
N SER A 69 -5.89 23.08 -16.27
CA SER A 69 -5.14 24.34 -16.24
C SER A 69 -5.07 24.97 -14.86
N SER A 70 -6.09 24.78 -14.03
CA SER A 70 -6.15 25.34 -12.70
C SER A 70 -5.15 24.67 -11.75
N ALA A 71 -4.60 25.46 -10.83
CA ALA A 71 -3.76 25.00 -9.72
C ALA A 71 -4.47 25.10 -8.37
N VAL A 72 -5.77 25.46 -8.35
CA VAL A 72 -6.54 25.65 -7.13
C VAL A 72 -7.01 24.29 -6.61
N ALA A 73 -6.75 23.96 -5.35
CA ALA A 73 -7.26 22.71 -4.78
C ALA A 73 -8.80 22.68 -4.73
N GLY A 74 -9.40 21.52 -4.90
CA GLY A 74 -10.85 21.33 -4.86
C GLY A 74 -11.35 20.22 -5.78
N PHE A 75 -12.67 20.15 -5.90
CA PHE A 75 -13.37 19.28 -6.84
C PHE A 75 -13.61 19.98 -8.18
N TYR A 76 -13.49 19.22 -9.25
CA TYR A 76 -13.57 19.69 -10.63
C TYR A 76 -14.48 18.82 -11.47
N SER A 77 -15.16 19.45 -12.42
CA SER A 77 -15.74 18.79 -13.58
C SER A 77 -14.69 18.82 -14.68
N TYR A 78 -13.82 17.82 -14.72
CA TYR A 78 -12.71 17.83 -15.67
C TYR A 78 -13.19 17.49 -17.08
N GLY A 79 -12.63 18.16 -18.08
CA GLY A 79 -12.88 17.83 -19.48
C GLY A 79 -12.16 18.78 -20.42
N ALA A 80 -11.90 18.32 -21.65
CA ALA A 80 -11.34 19.21 -22.68
C ALA A 80 -12.23 20.44 -22.88
N THR A 81 -11.61 21.58 -23.21
CA THR A 81 -12.33 22.84 -23.43
C THR A 81 -13.43 22.64 -24.48
N SER A 82 -14.66 23.02 -24.16
CA SER A 82 -15.88 22.83 -24.98
C SER A 82 -16.37 21.40 -25.20
N SER A 83 -15.71 20.39 -24.61
CA SER A 83 -16.27 19.02 -24.56
C SER A 83 -17.55 18.99 -23.71
N SER A 84 -18.44 18.04 -23.98
CA SER A 84 -19.57 17.69 -23.11
C SER A 84 -19.31 16.42 -22.30
N GLU A 85 -18.25 15.70 -22.63
CA GLU A 85 -17.69 14.64 -21.80
C GLU A 85 -17.06 15.31 -20.56
N ARG A 86 -17.32 14.75 -19.37
CA ARG A 86 -16.80 15.21 -18.10
C ARG A 86 -16.47 14.06 -17.16
N ALA A 87 -15.35 14.17 -16.46
CA ALA A 87 -14.97 13.31 -15.34
C ALA A 87 -15.15 14.03 -13.98
N PHE A 88 -15.43 13.27 -12.92
CA PHE A 88 -15.40 13.80 -11.55
C PHE A 88 -13.96 13.93 -11.05
N GLY A 89 -13.53 15.15 -10.79
CA GLY A 89 -12.14 15.53 -10.59
C GLY A 89 -11.74 15.86 -9.16
N PHE A 90 -10.52 15.46 -8.80
CA PHE A 90 -9.80 15.80 -7.59
C PHE A 90 -8.56 16.62 -7.93
N LEU A 91 -8.29 17.68 -7.19
CA LEU A 91 -6.96 18.27 -7.07
C LEU A 91 -6.73 18.63 -5.62
N GLU A 92 -5.85 17.88 -4.94
CA GLU A 92 -5.55 18.15 -3.54
C GLU A 92 -4.34 19.06 -3.36
N ASP A 93 -4.29 19.73 -2.21
CA ASP A 93 -3.08 20.31 -1.63
C ASP A 93 -2.94 19.93 -0.14
N GLY A 94 -1.91 20.44 0.54
CA GLY A 94 -1.67 20.12 1.95
C GLY A 94 -2.82 20.51 2.90
N SER A 95 -3.75 21.37 2.47
CA SER A 95 -4.87 21.85 3.27
C SER A 95 -6.20 21.14 2.98
N PHE A 96 -6.34 20.55 1.79
CA PHE A 96 -7.59 19.95 1.32
C PHE A 96 -7.69 18.43 1.51
N GLY A 97 -6.59 17.76 1.89
CA GLY A 97 -6.37 16.30 1.77
C GLY A 97 -7.46 15.33 2.21
N ASP A 98 -7.29 14.05 1.89
CA ASP A 98 -8.25 12.95 2.12
C ASP A 98 -9.60 13.15 1.40
N THR A 99 -9.51 13.63 0.16
CA THR A 99 -10.65 13.84 -0.73
C THR A 99 -11.13 12.53 -1.34
N ARG A 100 -12.43 12.45 -1.55
CA ARG A 100 -13.08 11.20 -1.92
C ARG A 100 -14.45 11.45 -2.56
N LEU A 101 -14.81 10.54 -3.45
CA LEU A 101 -16.13 10.40 -4.03
C LEU A 101 -16.77 9.13 -3.49
N HIS A 102 -18.05 9.20 -3.15
CA HIS A 102 -18.84 8.07 -2.67
C HIS A 102 -20.06 7.86 -3.55
N VAL A 103 -20.53 6.62 -3.58
CA VAL A 103 -21.88 6.28 -4.03
C VAL A 103 -22.53 5.31 -3.05
N GLU A 104 -23.74 5.65 -2.58
CA GLU A 104 -24.57 4.74 -1.79
C GLU A 104 -25.28 3.81 -2.76
N ILE A 105 -25.06 2.51 -2.64
CA ILE A 105 -25.69 1.48 -3.45
C ILE A 105 -26.72 0.72 -2.61
N GLN A 106 -27.77 0.21 -3.27
CA GLN A 106 -28.79 -0.60 -2.65
C GLN A 106 -29.03 -1.88 -3.44
N ASN A 107 -29.11 -3.01 -2.74
CA ASN A 107 -29.60 -4.26 -3.32
C ASN A 107 -31.13 -4.22 -3.37
N THR A 108 -31.70 -3.95 -4.54
CA THR A 108 -33.16 -4.03 -4.76
C THR A 108 -33.63 -5.37 -5.33
N GLY A 109 -32.71 -6.35 -5.45
CA GLY A 109 -33.00 -7.70 -5.91
C GLY A 109 -33.60 -8.58 -4.83
N GLU A 110 -33.85 -9.84 -5.17
CA GLU A 110 -34.41 -10.85 -4.25
C GLU A 110 -33.36 -11.72 -3.57
N THR A 111 -32.12 -11.69 -4.06
CA THR A 111 -31.00 -12.51 -3.57
C THR A 111 -29.95 -11.64 -2.90
N THR A 112 -29.26 -12.20 -1.91
CA THR A 112 -28.08 -11.58 -1.31
C THR A 112 -26.98 -11.45 -2.35
N ILE A 113 -26.35 -10.27 -2.41
CA ILE A 113 -25.20 -10.01 -3.27
C ILE A 113 -23.93 -10.32 -2.48
N THR A 114 -23.07 -11.18 -3.02
CA THR A 114 -21.79 -11.56 -2.40
C THR A 114 -20.59 -11.03 -3.17
N GLN A 115 -20.80 -10.62 -4.43
CA GLN A 115 -19.76 -10.04 -5.27
C GLN A 115 -20.31 -8.86 -6.09
N LEU A 116 -19.51 -7.82 -6.24
CA LEU A 116 -19.78 -6.72 -7.16
C LEU A 116 -18.67 -6.64 -8.20
N ARG A 117 -19.03 -6.35 -9.45
CA ARG A 117 -18.04 -5.95 -10.46
C ARG A 117 -18.08 -4.45 -10.62
N VAL A 118 -16.92 -3.82 -10.39
CA VAL A 118 -16.73 -2.37 -10.41
C VAL A 118 -15.78 -2.02 -11.54
N ARG A 119 -16.26 -1.21 -12.49
CA ARG A 119 -15.48 -0.67 -13.61
C ARG A 119 -15.52 0.84 -13.60
N TYR A 120 -14.39 1.47 -13.92
CA TYR A 120 -14.25 2.93 -14.06
C TYR A 120 -12.92 3.26 -14.75
N ASN A 121 -12.75 4.50 -15.19
CA ASN A 121 -11.48 5.06 -15.64
C ASN A 121 -10.91 6.00 -14.59
N VAL A 122 -9.59 5.91 -14.37
CA VAL A 122 -8.82 6.95 -13.67
C VAL A 122 -8.08 7.77 -14.71
N GLU A 123 -8.45 9.04 -14.84
CA GLU A 123 -7.97 9.94 -15.87
C GLU A 123 -6.98 10.96 -15.31
N LEU A 124 -5.91 11.26 -16.05
CA LEU A 124 -4.97 12.33 -15.69
C LEU A 124 -5.34 13.63 -16.40
N TRP A 125 -5.72 14.62 -15.63
CA TRP A 125 -6.05 15.96 -16.13
C TRP A 125 -4.94 16.99 -15.87
N ARG A 126 -4.07 16.77 -14.89
CA ARG A 126 -2.91 17.62 -14.62
C ARG A 126 -1.74 16.80 -14.09
N ASP A 127 -0.58 16.87 -14.74
CA ASP A 127 0.64 16.15 -14.36
C ASP A 127 1.47 16.96 -13.34
N GLY A 128 1.41 16.52 -12.10
CA GLY A 128 2.22 16.99 -10.98
C GLY A 128 3.61 16.34 -10.95
N ALA A 129 4.30 16.48 -9.82
CA ALA A 129 5.61 15.85 -9.57
C ALA A 129 5.52 14.68 -8.56
N ARG A 130 4.36 14.52 -7.92
CA ARG A 130 4.06 13.44 -6.98
C ARG A 130 3.29 12.33 -7.67
N LEU A 131 3.57 11.08 -7.31
CA LEU A 131 2.76 9.96 -7.75
C LEU A 131 1.45 9.91 -6.93
N ASN A 132 0.32 10.17 -7.59
CA ASN A 132 -1.00 10.10 -6.97
C ASN A 132 -1.78 8.86 -7.40
N ARG A 133 -2.81 8.51 -6.63
CA ARG A 133 -3.55 7.25 -6.77
C ARG A 133 -5.00 7.41 -6.38
N ILE A 134 -5.84 6.61 -7.02
CA ILE A 134 -7.23 6.41 -6.61
C ILE A 134 -7.36 5.04 -5.95
N ARG A 135 -7.91 5.03 -4.73
CA ARG A 135 -8.14 3.83 -3.94
C ARG A 135 -9.63 3.51 -3.86
N LEU A 136 -10.03 2.35 -4.39
CA LEU A 136 -11.40 1.83 -4.31
C LEU A 136 -11.63 1.15 -2.96
N LYS A 137 -12.76 1.40 -2.32
CA LYS A 137 -13.14 0.79 -1.02
C LYS A 137 -14.62 0.42 -1.01
N TYR A 138 -14.96 -0.58 -0.21
CA TYR A 138 -16.34 -0.99 0.13
C TYR A 138 -16.54 -0.80 1.62
N ASN A 139 -17.68 -0.23 2.01
CA ASN A 139 -18.11 -0.18 3.40
C ASN A 139 -19.56 -0.70 3.51
N PRO A 140 -19.79 -1.80 4.25
CA PRO A 140 -21.14 -2.28 4.49
C PRO A 140 -21.90 -1.46 5.55
N ASP A 141 -21.20 -0.71 6.41
CA ASP A 141 -21.85 0.13 7.41
C ASP A 141 -22.50 1.34 6.74
N VAL A 142 -23.79 1.53 7.00
CA VAL A 142 -24.57 2.69 6.58
C VAL A 142 -25.34 3.20 7.78
N GLU A 143 -25.33 4.52 8.00
CA GLU A 143 -26.22 5.14 8.98
C GLU A 143 -27.68 4.91 8.60
N ASP A 144 -28.59 4.86 9.57
CA ASP A 144 -30.02 4.66 9.31
C ASP A 144 -30.58 5.74 8.34
N ASP A 145 -30.03 6.95 8.39
CA ASP A 145 -30.40 8.07 7.50
C ASP A 145 -29.64 8.05 6.16
N PRO A 146 -30.34 7.99 4.99
CA PRO A 146 -29.71 8.04 3.67
C PRO A 146 -28.91 9.31 3.40
N GLY A 147 -27.78 9.18 2.70
CA GLY A 147 -26.92 10.30 2.33
C GLY A 147 -26.02 10.83 3.45
N ILE A 148 -25.93 10.14 4.58
CA ILE A 148 -24.92 10.40 5.62
C ILE A 148 -23.77 9.40 5.47
N ILE A 149 -22.55 9.93 5.44
CA ILE A 149 -21.32 9.12 5.39
C ILE A 149 -20.91 8.78 6.83
N PRO A 150 -20.85 7.49 7.23
CA PRO A 150 -20.26 7.05 8.50
C PRO A 150 -18.85 7.63 8.82
N GLY A 151 -18.40 7.53 10.07
CA GLY A 151 -17.01 7.83 10.43
C GLY A 151 -16.03 6.71 10.04
N GLY A 152 -14.71 6.97 10.03
CA GLY A 152 -13.68 5.90 10.11
C GLY A 152 -13.18 5.28 8.80
N TYR A 153 -13.53 5.83 7.64
CA TYR A 153 -13.24 5.20 6.33
C TYR A 153 -11.75 5.09 5.91
N SER A 154 -10.83 5.79 6.57
CA SER A 154 -9.38 5.63 6.31
C SER A 154 -8.90 4.21 6.58
N ASP A 155 -9.59 3.49 7.47
CA ASP A 155 -9.18 2.19 7.99
C ASP A 155 -9.71 0.99 7.20
N LEU A 156 -10.49 1.22 6.13
CA LEU A 156 -10.93 0.13 5.25
C LEU A 156 -9.81 -0.36 4.30
N PRO A 157 -9.78 -1.64 3.91
CA PRO A 157 -8.85 -2.15 2.90
C PRO A 157 -9.02 -1.48 1.53
N ASP A 158 -7.93 -1.32 0.78
CA ASP A 158 -7.96 -0.76 -0.58
C ASP A 158 -8.27 -1.90 -1.58
N LEU A 159 -9.50 -2.00 -2.10
CA LEU A 159 -9.93 -3.06 -3.04
C LEU A 159 -9.29 -2.94 -4.43
N ALA A 160 -8.89 -1.74 -4.80
CA ALA A 160 -8.01 -1.45 -5.93
C ALA A 160 -7.19 -0.20 -5.58
N ASP A 161 -5.89 -0.19 -5.90
CA ASP A 161 -5.02 0.98 -5.77
C ASP A 161 -4.45 1.31 -7.14
N THR A 162 -5.02 2.31 -7.81
CA THR A 162 -4.71 2.66 -9.19
C THR A 162 -3.76 3.85 -9.22
N PRO A 163 -2.46 3.65 -9.48
CA PRO A 163 -1.54 4.76 -9.68
C PRO A 163 -1.88 5.47 -10.99
N VAL A 164 -1.72 6.79 -10.97
CA VAL A 164 -1.83 7.62 -12.17
C VAL A 164 -0.63 7.33 -13.09
N PRO A 165 -0.85 7.19 -14.41
CA PRO A 165 0.14 6.57 -15.32
C PRO A 165 1.33 7.47 -15.73
N VAL A 166 1.30 8.77 -15.45
CA VAL A 166 2.38 9.71 -15.74
C VAL A 166 2.66 10.54 -14.49
N ASN A 167 3.95 10.71 -14.18
CA ASN A 167 4.44 11.61 -13.14
C ASN A 167 5.76 12.23 -13.63
N ALA A 168 5.70 12.93 -14.77
CA ALA A 168 6.90 13.45 -15.42
C ALA A 168 7.38 14.77 -14.79
N GLY A 169 6.55 15.40 -13.96
CA GLY A 169 6.81 16.72 -13.40
C GLY A 169 6.56 17.82 -14.42
N GLY A 170 5.91 18.91 -13.99
CA GLY A 170 5.73 20.06 -14.87
C GLY A 170 4.53 20.95 -14.55
N ASN A 171 3.58 20.47 -13.75
CA ASN A 171 2.35 21.21 -13.43
C ASN A 171 1.54 21.57 -14.68
N VAL A 172 1.52 20.66 -15.65
CA VAL A 172 0.95 20.89 -16.99
C VAL A 172 -0.41 20.19 -17.13
N PRO A 173 -1.36 20.80 -17.85
CA PRO A 173 -2.61 20.13 -18.21
C PRO A 173 -2.35 18.92 -19.10
N VAL A 174 -3.13 17.86 -18.89
CA VAL A 174 -3.15 16.64 -19.67
C VAL A 174 -4.60 16.34 -20.06
N ASP A 175 -4.83 15.79 -21.25
CA ASP A 175 -6.16 15.35 -21.63
C ASP A 175 -6.42 13.94 -21.09
N GLY A 176 -7.24 13.85 -20.05
CA GLY A 176 -7.58 12.62 -19.34
C GLY A 176 -8.19 11.54 -20.22
N ASN A 177 -8.85 11.94 -21.33
CA ASN A 177 -9.36 10.98 -22.31
C ASN A 177 -8.24 10.19 -23.01
N THR A 178 -7.04 10.77 -23.11
CA THR A 178 -5.88 10.14 -23.75
C THR A 178 -4.96 9.44 -22.76
N VAL A 179 -4.88 9.96 -21.53
CA VAL A 179 -4.00 9.44 -20.47
C VAL A 179 -4.87 8.95 -19.31
N ARG A 180 -5.31 7.70 -19.41
CA ARG A 180 -6.15 7.05 -18.40
C ARG A 180 -5.73 5.61 -18.09
N THR A 181 -6.08 5.17 -16.90
CA THR A 181 -5.96 3.79 -16.45
C THR A 181 -7.36 3.20 -16.27
N PRO A 182 -7.79 2.23 -17.11
CA PRO A 182 -9.05 1.53 -16.90
C PRO A 182 -8.92 0.59 -15.70
N VAL A 183 -9.97 0.53 -14.89
CA VAL A 183 -10.10 -0.39 -13.76
C VAL A 183 -11.29 -1.30 -14.01
N ASP A 184 -11.09 -2.60 -13.84
CA ASP A 184 -12.14 -3.64 -13.90
C ASP A 184 -11.81 -4.67 -12.82
N VAL A 185 -12.58 -4.62 -11.73
CA VAL A 185 -12.35 -5.46 -10.56
C VAL A 185 -13.65 -6.11 -10.10
N THR A 186 -13.61 -7.41 -9.84
CA THR A 186 -14.66 -8.10 -9.08
C THR A 186 -14.25 -8.09 -7.62
N ILE A 187 -15.04 -7.42 -6.80
CA ILE A 187 -14.85 -7.36 -5.35
C ILE A 187 -15.74 -8.41 -4.69
N VAL A 188 -15.15 -9.17 -3.78
CA VAL A 188 -15.90 -10.05 -2.87
C VAL A 188 -16.28 -9.21 -1.66
N LEU A 189 -17.57 -9.24 -1.29
CA LEU A 189 -18.05 -8.44 -0.17
C LEU A 189 -17.71 -9.15 1.14
N THR A 190 -17.04 -8.43 2.05
CA THR A 190 -16.73 -8.90 3.40
C THR A 190 -18.00 -9.15 4.22
N GLN A 191 -19.00 -8.32 3.98
CA GLN A 191 -20.37 -8.52 4.44
C GLN A 191 -21.27 -8.53 3.21
N PRO A 192 -21.88 -9.69 2.87
CA PRO A 192 -22.83 -9.78 1.77
C PRO A 192 -23.99 -8.80 1.94
N LEU A 193 -24.44 -8.23 0.83
CA LEU A 193 -25.49 -7.22 0.82
C LEU A 193 -26.85 -7.89 0.62
N ALA A 194 -27.62 -8.07 1.69
CA ALA A 194 -28.92 -8.74 1.64
C ALA A 194 -29.98 -7.90 0.89
N PRO A 195 -31.11 -8.50 0.45
CA PRO A 195 -32.21 -7.77 -0.17
C PRO A 195 -32.69 -6.58 0.68
N GLY A 196 -32.67 -5.39 0.08
CA GLY A 196 -33.05 -4.12 0.71
C GLY A 196 -31.91 -3.39 1.43
N GLU A 197 -30.79 -4.05 1.71
CA GLU A 197 -29.64 -3.44 2.38
C GLU A 197 -28.89 -2.47 1.47
N ARG A 198 -28.12 -1.59 2.12
CA ARG A 198 -27.36 -0.51 1.51
C ARG A 198 -25.90 -0.64 1.88
N ALA A 199 -25.02 -0.11 1.04
CA ALA A 199 -23.58 -0.04 1.29
C ALA A 199 -22.96 1.15 0.55
N TRP A 200 -21.72 1.48 0.87
CA TRP A 200 -20.96 2.53 0.18
C TRP A 200 -19.84 1.95 -0.67
N ILE A 201 -19.71 2.48 -1.89
CA ILE A 201 -18.49 2.38 -2.69
C ILE A 201 -17.81 3.74 -2.70
N ARG A 202 -16.50 3.74 -2.47
CA ARG A 202 -15.68 4.95 -2.34
C ARG A 202 -14.49 4.91 -3.28
N TRP A 203 -14.18 6.06 -3.88
CA TRP A 203 -12.91 6.35 -4.51
C TRP A 203 -12.19 7.43 -3.74
N GLN A 204 -11.06 7.08 -3.12
CA GLN A 204 -10.26 7.96 -2.28
C GLN A 204 -9.01 8.41 -3.03
N TYR A 205 -8.80 9.72 -3.09
CA TYR A 205 -7.54 10.28 -3.54
C TYR A 205 -6.43 9.99 -2.52
N SER A 206 -5.23 9.70 -3.01
CA SER A 206 -4.05 9.56 -2.15
C SER A 206 -2.76 9.82 -2.90
N SER A 207 -1.70 10.15 -2.15
CA SER A 207 -0.33 10.22 -2.64
C SER A 207 0.51 9.09 -2.07
N SER A 208 1.55 8.67 -2.80
CA SER A 208 2.53 7.68 -2.34
C SER A 208 3.43 8.12 -1.18
N GLY A 209 3.33 9.37 -0.73
CA GLY A 209 4.21 9.99 0.28
C GLY A 209 5.34 10.83 -0.32
N ASP A 210 5.61 10.67 -1.63
CA ASP A 210 6.65 11.40 -2.35
C ASP A 210 6.41 12.93 -2.29
N SER A 211 7.44 13.75 -2.48
CA SER A 211 7.38 15.22 -2.42
C SER A 211 7.04 15.86 -3.79
N GLY A 212 6.56 17.11 -3.79
CA GLY A 212 6.21 17.85 -5.02
C GLY A 212 4.74 18.27 -5.14
N THR A 213 4.33 18.67 -6.34
CA THR A 213 2.94 19.03 -6.65
C THR A 213 2.11 17.81 -7.00
N ARG A 214 0.82 17.86 -6.70
CA ARG A 214 -0.12 16.75 -6.93
C ARG A 214 -0.76 16.80 -8.31
N ASP A 215 -1.24 15.64 -8.74
CA ASP A 215 -1.94 15.45 -9.99
C ASP A 215 -3.40 15.89 -9.86
N GLY A 216 -3.93 16.46 -10.93
CA GLY A 216 -5.37 16.57 -11.14
C GLY A 216 -5.89 15.26 -11.73
N VAL A 217 -6.71 14.54 -10.97
CA VAL A 217 -7.18 13.19 -11.34
C VAL A 217 -8.69 13.18 -11.50
N GLY A 218 -9.19 12.57 -12.56
CA GLY A 218 -10.62 12.38 -12.83
C GLY A 218 -11.05 10.92 -12.67
N ILE A 219 -12.30 10.71 -12.29
CA ILE A 219 -12.98 9.40 -12.32
C ILE A 219 -14.15 9.51 -13.28
N ASP A 220 -14.23 8.54 -14.19
CA ASP A 220 -15.29 8.48 -15.20
C ASP A 220 -15.72 7.04 -15.54
N ASP A 221 -16.82 6.88 -16.28
CA ASP A 221 -17.40 5.63 -16.78
C ASP A 221 -17.61 4.58 -15.68
N ILE A 222 -18.11 5.01 -14.53
CA ILE A 222 -18.44 4.12 -13.41
C ILE A 222 -19.54 3.15 -13.84
N CYS A 223 -19.29 1.85 -13.61
CA CYS A 223 -20.25 0.77 -13.73
C CYS A 223 -20.10 -0.17 -12.54
N ILE A 224 -21.15 -0.31 -11.73
CA ILE A 224 -21.22 -1.24 -10.59
C ILE A 224 -22.36 -2.21 -10.85
N GLU A 225 -22.07 -3.50 -10.93
CA GLU A 225 -23.06 -4.55 -11.22
C GLU A 225 -22.94 -5.69 -10.21
N ASP A 226 -24.08 -6.36 -9.93
CA ASP A 226 -24.08 -7.63 -9.19
C ASP A 226 -23.29 -8.67 -10.00
N ALA A 227 -22.28 -9.24 -9.38
CA ALA A 227 -21.43 -10.29 -9.94
C ALA A 227 -21.57 -11.62 -9.18
N THR A 228 -22.59 -11.74 -8.33
CA THR A 228 -22.86 -12.93 -7.51
C THR A 228 -23.06 -14.15 -8.41
N PRO A 229 -22.26 -15.22 -8.22
CA PRO A 229 -22.45 -16.46 -8.94
C PRO A 229 -23.81 -17.09 -8.65
N GLN A 230 -24.67 -17.16 -9.66
CA GLN A 230 -26.02 -17.73 -9.57
C GLN A 230 -26.01 -19.21 -9.95
N GLY A 231 -26.60 -20.06 -9.11
CA GLY A 231 -26.73 -21.48 -9.36
C GLY A 231 -27.95 -22.09 -8.66
N THR A 232 -28.45 -23.20 -9.19
CA THR A 232 -29.53 -23.98 -8.60
C THR A 232 -28.97 -25.01 -7.62
N ASN A 233 -29.46 -25.01 -6.39
CA ASN A 233 -29.00 -25.95 -5.36
C ASN A 233 -29.36 -27.41 -5.71
N VAL A 234 -28.35 -28.28 -5.65
CA VAL A 234 -28.50 -29.73 -5.75
C VAL A 234 -27.85 -30.35 -4.52
N THR A 235 -28.57 -31.20 -3.81
CA THR A 235 -28.15 -31.72 -2.51
C THR A 235 -27.47 -33.07 -2.63
N TRP A 236 -26.34 -33.24 -1.93
CA TRP A 236 -25.66 -34.50 -1.77
C TRP A 236 -26.46 -35.44 -0.87
N VAL A 237 -26.75 -36.65 -1.35
CA VAL A 237 -27.51 -37.69 -0.63
C VAL A 237 -26.75 -39.03 -0.52
N GLY A 238 -25.53 -39.09 -1.03
CA GLY A 238 -24.78 -40.33 -1.23
C GLY A 238 -24.04 -40.91 -0.02
N GLY A 239 -23.97 -40.21 1.12
CA GLY A 239 -22.98 -40.53 2.17
C GLY A 239 -21.54 -40.47 1.61
N PRO A 240 -20.58 -41.30 2.07
CA PRO A 240 -19.33 -41.50 1.34
C PRO A 240 -19.61 -42.12 -0.04
N GLY A 241 -19.14 -41.50 -1.12
CA GLY A 241 -19.48 -41.95 -2.47
C GLY A 241 -18.81 -41.18 -3.60
N ASN A 242 -19.21 -41.50 -4.83
CA ASN A 242 -18.62 -40.92 -6.03
C ASN A 242 -19.42 -39.70 -6.50
N TRP A 243 -18.72 -38.61 -6.83
CA TRP A 243 -19.25 -37.48 -7.58
C TRP A 243 -19.01 -37.74 -9.07
N THR A 244 -20.07 -38.10 -9.77
CA THR A 244 -20.06 -38.46 -11.19
C THR A 244 -20.94 -37.50 -11.99
N ALA A 245 -20.45 -37.11 -13.16
CA ALA A 245 -21.22 -36.32 -14.13
C ALA A 245 -22.11 -37.21 -15.03
N THR A 246 -21.86 -38.51 -15.04
CA THR A 246 -22.61 -39.48 -15.84
C THR A 246 -22.96 -40.71 -15.01
N GLY A 247 -24.24 -41.05 -14.91
CA GLY A 247 -24.73 -42.14 -14.07
C GLY A 247 -24.52 -41.88 -12.57
N GLY A 248 -25.30 -42.56 -11.72
CA GLY A 248 -25.24 -42.40 -10.26
C GLY A 248 -26.46 -41.68 -9.67
N THR A 249 -26.59 -41.76 -8.34
CA THR A 249 -27.72 -41.21 -7.55
C THR A 249 -27.24 -40.47 -6.30
N SER A 250 -25.98 -40.06 -6.26
CA SER A 250 -25.37 -39.37 -5.11
C SER A 250 -25.89 -37.94 -4.92
N TRP A 251 -26.56 -37.38 -5.94
CA TRP A 251 -27.17 -36.05 -5.91
C TRP A 251 -28.69 -36.15 -6.02
N SER A 252 -29.40 -35.23 -5.35
CA SER A 252 -30.86 -35.13 -5.41
C SER A 252 -31.30 -34.82 -6.85
N GLY A 253 -31.94 -35.79 -7.51
CA GLY A 253 -32.39 -35.64 -8.89
C GLY A 253 -31.53 -36.37 -9.95
N GLY A 254 -30.47 -37.07 -9.55
CA GLY A 254 -29.69 -37.94 -10.45
C GLY A 254 -28.20 -37.59 -10.50
N PRO A 255 -27.49 -37.84 -11.61
CA PRO A 255 -26.07 -37.48 -11.76
C PRO A 255 -25.89 -35.95 -11.87
N TRP A 256 -24.66 -35.48 -11.62
CA TRP A 256 -24.31 -34.06 -11.72
C TRP A 256 -24.27 -33.58 -13.17
N ASP A 257 -24.92 -32.46 -13.52
CA ASP A 257 -24.82 -31.86 -14.85
C ASP A 257 -23.79 -30.73 -14.87
N ASN A 258 -22.61 -30.99 -15.44
CA ASN A 258 -21.56 -29.99 -15.60
C ASN A 258 -21.95 -28.79 -16.48
N ASN A 259 -23.00 -28.92 -17.31
CA ASN A 259 -23.48 -27.81 -18.14
C ASN A 259 -24.55 -26.97 -17.44
N GLY A 260 -25.05 -27.43 -16.29
CA GLY A 260 -25.99 -26.68 -15.47
C GLY A 260 -25.26 -25.66 -14.59
N ASP A 261 -25.91 -24.53 -14.34
CA ASP A 261 -25.51 -23.61 -13.27
C ASP A 261 -25.97 -24.22 -11.94
N LEU A 262 -25.21 -25.19 -11.39
CA LEU A 262 -25.58 -25.94 -10.20
C LEU A 262 -24.66 -25.62 -9.00
N ASN A 263 -25.27 -25.44 -7.83
CA ASN A 263 -24.59 -25.37 -6.54
C ASN A 263 -24.59 -26.75 -5.88
N ALA A 264 -23.43 -27.15 -5.36
CA ALA A 264 -23.22 -28.43 -4.71
C ALA A 264 -23.45 -28.28 -3.20
N VAL A 265 -24.58 -28.78 -2.70
CA VAL A 265 -24.99 -28.62 -1.31
C VAL A 265 -24.73 -29.88 -0.49
N PHE A 266 -23.83 -29.80 0.47
CA PHE A 266 -23.42 -30.85 1.39
C PHE A 266 -24.03 -30.61 2.77
N ASN A 267 -25.26 -31.11 2.99
CA ASN A 267 -26.05 -30.77 4.18
C ASN A 267 -26.47 -31.97 5.06
N THR A 268 -26.15 -33.20 4.65
CA THR A 268 -26.50 -34.42 5.40
C THR A 268 -25.44 -35.51 5.26
N GLY A 269 -24.96 -36.01 6.40
CA GLY A 269 -23.91 -37.04 6.45
C GLY A 269 -22.51 -36.44 6.47
N SER A 270 -21.51 -37.25 6.14
CA SER A 270 -20.10 -36.85 6.06
C SER A 270 -19.28 -37.93 5.34
N GLY A 271 -18.02 -37.66 5.05
CA GLY A 271 -17.07 -38.61 4.48
C GLY A 271 -16.59 -38.25 3.07
N ALA A 272 -15.93 -39.22 2.43
CA ALA A 272 -15.26 -39.00 1.16
C ALA A 272 -16.23 -38.84 -0.02
N VAL A 273 -16.00 -37.81 -0.84
CA VAL A 273 -16.70 -37.51 -2.08
C VAL A 273 -15.67 -37.57 -3.22
N THR A 274 -15.61 -38.70 -3.92
CA THR A 274 -14.58 -38.94 -4.94
C THR A 274 -15.00 -38.50 -6.32
N LEU A 275 -14.28 -37.54 -6.91
CA LEU A 275 -14.45 -37.11 -8.29
C LEU A 275 -13.91 -38.17 -9.24
N LEU A 276 -14.83 -38.82 -9.98
CA LEU A 276 -14.47 -39.77 -11.04
C LEU A 276 -14.48 -39.13 -12.44
N ASN A 277 -15.03 -37.92 -12.55
CA ASN A 277 -15.04 -37.09 -13.75
C ASN A 277 -14.58 -35.67 -13.39
N PRO A 278 -14.12 -34.86 -14.37
CA PRO A 278 -14.07 -33.41 -14.18
C PRO A 278 -15.46 -32.91 -13.75
N ILE A 279 -15.52 -32.07 -12.73
CA ILE A 279 -16.76 -31.49 -12.22
C ILE A 279 -16.70 -29.98 -12.39
N THR A 280 -17.80 -29.36 -12.80
CA THR A 280 -18.00 -27.91 -12.77
C THR A 280 -19.14 -27.60 -11.82
N ALA A 281 -18.88 -26.77 -10.81
CA ALA A 281 -19.87 -26.29 -9.87
C ALA A 281 -19.83 -24.76 -9.82
N VAL A 282 -20.99 -24.14 -9.60
CA VAL A 282 -21.06 -22.71 -9.32
C VAL A 282 -20.55 -22.50 -7.89
N ASN A 283 -21.35 -22.84 -6.88
CA ASN A 283 -20.95 -22.78 -5.48
C ASN A 283 -20.78 -24.18 -4.87
N LEU A 284 -19.94 -24.29 -3.84
CA LEU A 284 -19.95 -25.40 -2.89
C LEU A 284 -20.49 -24.89 -1.55
N GLU A 285 -21.49 -25.55 -1.00
CA GLU A 285 -22.12 -25.19 0.28
C GLU A 285 -21.97 -26.36 1.24
N PHE A 286 -21.26 -26.17 2.35
CA PHE A 286 -21.08 -27.16 3.41
C PHE A 286 -21.88 -26.76 4.65
N ALA A 287 -23.07 -27.35 4.76
CA ALA A 287 -23.95 -27.23 5.92
C ALA A 287 -23.76 -28.38 6.93
N THR A 288 -22.74 -29.23 6.74
CA THR A 288 -22.34 -30.27 7.71
C THR A 288 -20.85 -30.57 7.63
N ALA A 289 -20.20 -30.77 8.79
CA ALA A 289 -18.77 -31.07 8.90
C ALA A 289 -18.37 -32.45 8.31
N GLY A 290 -17.10 -32.55 7.92
CA GLY A 290 -16.42 -33.83 7.71
C GLY A 290 -16.50 -34.40 6.30
N TYR A 291 -16.87 -33.58 5.32
CA TYR A 291 -16.72 -33.95 3.91
C TYR A 291 -15.28 -33.82 3.44
N VAL A 292 -14.85 -34.78 2.64
CA VAL A 292 -13.54 -34.77 1.98
C VAL A 292 -13.75 -34.96 0.48
N ILE A 293 -13.69 -33.89 -0.29
CA ILE A 293 -13.74 -33.96 -1.75
C ILE A 293 -12.36 -34.37 -2.26
N ASN A 294 -12.25 -35.52 -2.93
CA ASN A 294 -10.97 -36.05 -3.40
C ASN A 294 -11.04 -36.61 -4.82
N GLY A 295 -9.91 -37.11 -5.34
CA GLY A 295 -9.80 -37.69 -6.67
C GLY A 295 -8.87 -36.89 -7.58
N ALA A 296 -8.38 -37.54 -8.64
CA ALA A 296 -7.42 -36.96 -9.58
C ALA A 296 -8.06 -36.01 -10.62
N GLN A 297 -9.39 -35.93 -10.67
CA GLN A 297 -10.11 -35.11 -11.64
C GLN A 297 -10.31 -33.69 -11.11
N PRO A 298 -10.30 -32.67 -11.99
CA PRO A 298 -10.40 -31.29 -11.56
C PRO A 298 -11.83 -30.93 -11.11
N LEU A 299 -11.90 -30.09 -10.08
CA LEU A 299 -13.09 -29.37 -9.66
C LEU A 299 -12.99 -27.93 -10.19
N THR A 300 -13.82 -27.59 -11.17
CA THR A 300 -13.92 -26.25 -11.74
C THR A 300 -14.93 -25.45 -10.93
N LEU A 301 -14.49 -24.37 -10.29
CA LEU A 301 -15.36 -23.47 -9.56
C LEU A 301 -15.70 -22.24 -10.40
N ARG A 302 -16.97 -21.83 -10.35
CA ARG A 302 -17.48 -20.58 -10.95
C ARG A 302 -18.01 -19.60 -9.91
N GLY A 303 -17.94 -19.95 -8.63
CA GLY A 303 -18.34 -19.12 -7.52
C GLY A 303 -17.64 -19.45 -6.22
N LEU A 304 -18.39 -19.46 -5.12
CA LEU A 304 -17.90 -19.47 -3.75
C LEU A 304 -17.81 -20.88 -3.16
N ILE A 305 -17.06 -20.99 -2.05
CA ILE A 305 -17.10 -22.11 -1.12
C ILE A 305 -17.57 -21.57 0.23
N GLU A 306 -18.72 -22.04 0.70
CA GLU A 306 -19.38 -21.61 1.95
C GLU A 306 -19.35 -22.76 2.96
N LEU A 307 -18.93 -22.47 4.20
CA LEU A 307 -18.84 -23.45 5.28
C LEU A 307 -19.50 -22.87 6.54
N ASP A 308 -20.79 -23.15 6.67
CA ASP A 308 -21.64 -22.70 7.79
C ASP A 308 -22.02 -23.84 8.76
N GLY A 309 -21.76 -25.09 8.38
CA GLY A 309 -22.12 -26.26 9.18
C GLY A 309 -20.93 -27.14 9.58
N GLY A 310 -19.72 -26.63 9.47
CA GLY A 310 -18.48 -27.26 9.92
C GLY A 310 -17.40 -27.41 8.85
N ASN A 311 -16.23 -27.82 9.32
CA ASN A 311 -15.02 -27.94 8.50
C ASN A 311 -15.17 -28.93 7.34
N ALA A 312 -14.51 -28.62 6.22
CA ALA A 312 -14.44 -29.47 5.03
C ALA A 312 -13.02 -29.53 4.45
N THR A 313 -12.74 -30.60 3.70
CA THR A 313 -11.46 -30.79 3.03
C THR A 313 -11.68 -30.94 1.52
N ILE A 314 -10.84 -30.27 0.72
CA ILE A 314 -10.73 -30.48 -0.72
C ILE A 314 -9.31 -30.95 -1.04
N ALA A 315 -9.20 -32.21 -1.43
CA ALA A 315 -7.99 -32.86 -1.91
C ALA A 315 -7.98 -33.09 -3.44
N ALA A 316 -8.96 -32.55 -4.16
CA ALA A 316 -9.01 -32.56 -5.62
C ALA A 316 -8.40 -31.26 -6.20
N PRO A 317 -7.74 -31.29 -7.39
CA PRO A 317 -7.26 -30.09 -8.05
C PRO A 317 -8.39 -29.08 -8.34
N ILE A 318 -8.21 -27.83 -7.94
CA ILE A 318 -9.19 -26.76 -8.20
C ILE A 318 -8.78 -25.97 -9.46
N THR A 319 -9.74 -25.69 -10.32
CA THR A 319 -9.56 -24.90 -11.54
C THR A 319 -10.69 -23.87 -11.68
N GLY A 320 -10.56 -22.93 -12.61
CA GLY A 320 -11.57 -21.88 -12.83
C GLY A 320 -10.94 -20.50 -13.02
N THR A 321 -11.79 -19.52 -13.25
CA THR A 321 -11.37 -18.13 -13.55
C THR A 321 -11.84 -17.11 -12.53
N VAL A 322 -12.64 -17.52 -11.55
CA VAL A 322 -13.24 -16.63 -10.54
C VAL A 322 -12.42 -16.54 -9.24
N GLY A 323 -11.29 -17.23 -9.18
CA GLY A 323 -10.51 -17.42 -7.96
C GLY A 323 -11.00 -18.59 -7.11
N LEU A 324 -10.53 -18.60 -5.86
CA LEU A 324 -11.05 -19.43 -4.79
C LEU A 324 -11.51 -18.48 -3.70
N VAL A 325 -12.81 -18.51 -3.38
CA VAL A 325 -13.40 -17.60 -2.40
C VAL A 325 -14.07 -18.42 -1.31
N LYS A 326 -13.49 -18.39 -0.12
CA LYS A 326 -13.97 -19.07 1.09
C LYS A 326 -14.77 -18.10 1.95
N THR A 327 -15.98 -18.50 2.33
CA THR A 327 -16.91 -17.77 3.21
C THR A 327 -17.43 -18.69 4.32
N GLY A 328 -18.14 -18.13 5.30
CA GLY A 328 -18.64 -18.85 6.48
C GLY A 328 -17.56 -19.06 7.55
N PRO A 329 -17.96 -19.28 8.81
CA PRO A 329 -17.05 -19.25 9.96
C PRO A 329 -16.10 -20.46 10.06
N ASP A 330 -16.41 -21.58 9.41
CA ASP A 330 -15.66 -22.82 9.60
C ASP A 330 -14.40 -22.94 8.71
N ALA A 331 -13.57 -23.95 8.95
CA ALA A 331 -12.29 -24.13 8.27
C ALA A 331 -12.39 -24.97 6.99
N LEU A 332 -11.79 -24.46 5.91
CA LEU A 332 -11.52 -25.20 4.68
C LEU A 332 -10.06 -25.67 4.66
N PHE A 333 -9.84 -26.97 4.48
CA PHE A 333 -8.53 -27.56 4.28
C PHE A 333 -8.33 -27.88 2.79
N LEU A 334 -7.28 -27.35 2.18
CA LEU A 334 -6.83 -27.78 0.84
C LEU A 334 -5.66 -28.73 1.00
N GLN A 335 -5.80 -29.96 0.47
CA GLN A 335 -4.82 -31.02 0.70
C GLN A 335 -4.22 -31.58 -0.59
N THR A 336 -2.92 -31.79 -0.63
CA THR A 336 -2.18 -32.66 -1.59
C THR A 336 -2.33 -32.36 -3.09
N ALA A 337 -3.13 -31.38 -3.48
CA ALA A 337 -3.48 -31.10 -4.87
C ALA A 337 -2.79 -29.83 -5.39
N THR A 338 -2.39 -29.86 -6.65
CA THR A 338 -1.95 -28.67 -7.39
C THR A 338 -3.14 -28.06 -8.10
N SER A 339 -3.52 -26.86 -7.69
CA SER A 339 -4.62 -26.10 -8.30
C SER A 339 -4.10 -25.15 -9.38
N THR A 340 -4.95 -24.79 -10.34
CA THR A 340 -4.60 -23.93 -11.50
C THR A 340 -5.64 -22.83 -11.77
N PHE A 341 -6.46 -22.48 -10.77
CA PHE A 341 -7.43 -21.39 -10.90
C PHE A 341 -6.75 -20.02 -11.04
N SER A 342 -7.35 -19.12 -11.80
CA SER A 342 -6.96 -17.71 -11.84
C SER A 342 -7.95 -16.86 -11.03
N GLY A 343 -7.57 -15.64 -10.63
CA GLY A 343 -8.38 -14.74 -9.80
C GLY A 343 -7.76 -14.48 -8.43
N THR A 344 -8.59 -14.17 -7.42
CA THR A 344 -8.13 -13.95 -6.04
C THR A 344 -8.20 -15.25 -5.23
N LEU A 345 -7.25 -15.48 -4.33
CA LEU A 345 -7.38 -16.43 -3.24
C LEU A 345 -7.94 -15.68 -2.04
N ALA A 346 -9.25 -15.74 -1.83
CA ALA A 346 -9.94 -14.95 -0.82
C ALA A 346 -10.44 -15.82 0.33
N VAL A 347 -10.09 -15.44 1.56
CA VAL A 347 -10.68 -15.93 2.80
C VAL A 347 -11.51 -14.78 3.35
N VAL A 348 -12.79 -14.79 3.08
CA VAL A 348 -13.71 -13.72 3.50
C VAL A 348 -14.00 -13.85 4.99
N GLU A 349 -14.19 -15.08 5.46
CA GLU A 349 -14.49 -15.43 6.84
C GLU A 349 -13.94 -16.84 7.15
N GLY A 350 -13.68 -17.10 8.43
CA GLY A 350 -13.25 -18.39 8.94
C GLY A 350 -11.81 -18.67 8.56
N SER A 351 -11.49 -19.95 8.33
CA SER A 351 -10.11 -20.38 8.10
C SER A 351 -9.91 -21.04 6.74
N LEU A 352 -8.78 -20.75 6.10
CA LEU A 352 -8.24 -21.52 4.98
C LEU A 352 -6.87 -22.07 5.35
N ILE A 353 -6.71 -23.38 5.23
CA ILE A 353 -5.49 -24.09 5.62
C ILE A 353 -4.98 -24.86 4.40
N LEU A 354 -3.77 -24.53 3.93
CA LEU A 354 -3.07 -25.33 2.93
C LEU A 354 -2.26 -26.40 3.64
N ASP A 355 -2.52 -27.67 3.33
CA ASP A 355 -1.85 -28.84 3.91
C ASP A 355 -1.33 -29.73 2.78
N GLY A 356 -0.16 -29.41 2.26
CA GLY A 356 0.45 -30.01 1.08
C GLY A 356 -0.19 -29.59 -0.25
N ALA A 357 -1.04 -28.55 -0.26
CA ALA A 357 -1.67 -28.04 -1.47
C ALA A 357 -0.88 -26.90 -2.09
N THR A 358 -0.83 -26.87 -3.43
CA THR A 358 -0.22 -25.75 -4.18
C THR A 358 -1.31 -24.92 -4.84
N VAL A 359 -1.28 -23.62 -4.61
CA VAL A 359 -2.12 -22.61 -5.27
C VAL A 359 -1.28 -21.80 -6.27
N PRO A 360 -1.88 -21.21 -7.31
CA PRO A 360 -1.09 -20.50 -8.33
C PRO A 360 -0.49 -19.19 -7.79
N SER A 361 0.72 -18.88 -8.25
CA SER A 361 1.51 -17.76 -7.72
C SER A 361 0.99 -16.38 -8.07
N THR A 362 0.14 -16.30 -9.09
CA THR A 362 -0.40 -15.04 -9.63
C THR A 362 -1.59 -14.51 -8.85
N ASN A 363 -2.11 -15.28 -7.89
CA ASN A 363 -3.30 -14.90 -7.14
C ASN A 363 -2.92 -13.93 -6.00
N LEU A 364 -3.66 -12.84 -5.85
CA LEU A 364 -3.64 -12.05 -4.62
C LEU A 364 -4.22 -12.90 -3.49
N LEU A 365 -3.59 -12.90 -2.32
CA LEU A 365 -4.17 -13.44 -1.09
C LEU A 365 -4.96 -12.34 -0.38
N TYR A 366 -6.28 -12.50 -0.29
CA TYR A 366 -7.18 -11.57 0.38
C TYR A 366 -7.75 -12.19 1.67
N LEU A 367 -7.70 -11.44 2.77
CA LEU A 367 -8.29 -11.84 4.06
C LEU A 367 -9.31 -10.79 4.52
N GLY A 368 -10.53 -11.23 4.78
CA GLY A 368 -11.59 -10.45 5.41
C GLY A 368 -11.34 -10.24 6.91
N GLU A 369 -12.35 -9.74 7.61
CA GLU A 369 -12.28 -9.56 9.06
C GLU A 369 -12.26 -10.91 9.77
N ASP A 370 -11.41 -11.04 10.79
CA ASP A 370 -11.22 -12.24 11.61
C ASP A 370 -10.87 -13.52 10.81
N ALA A 371 -10.55 -13.36 9.52
CA ALA A 371 -10.17 -14.45 8.65
C ALA A 371 -8.75 -14.94 8.99
N PHE A 372 -8.57 -16.25 8.96
CA PHE A 372 -7.30 -16.91 9.22
C PHE A 372 -6.84 -17.68 7.98
N PHE A 373 -5.57 -17.48 7.60
CA PHE A 373 -4.91 -18.27 6.58
C PHE A 373 -3.68 -18.95 7.17
N SER A 374 -3.49 -20.24 6.91
CA SER A 374 -2.24 -20.94 7.21
C SER A 374 -1.70 -21.71 6.02
N SER A 375 -0.40 -21.61 5.78
CA SER A 375 0.29 -22.46 4.80
C SER A 375 0.81 -23.78 5.39
N SER A 376 0.62 -24.02 6.69
CA SER A 376 1.03 -25.25 7.41
C SER A 376 2.45 -25.73 7.09
N GLY A 377 3.39 -24.80 6.91
CA GLY A 377 4.80 -25.09 6.62
C GLY A 377 5.13 -25.27 5.13
N ASP A 378 4.18 -25.15 4.21
CA ASP A 378 4.43 -25.15 2.76
C ASP A 378 4.75 -23.76 2.22
N ASP A 379 5.79 -23.68 1.38
CA ASP A 379 6.16 -22.45 0.67
C ASP A 379 4.99 -21.94 -0.18
N LEU A 380 4.70 -20.64 -0.06
CA LEU A 380 3.61 -19.97 -0.74
C LEU A 380 4.14 -18.79 -1.54
N THR A 381 3.85 -18.75 -2.83
CA THR A 381 4.01 -17.53 -3.64
C THR A 381 2.64 -16.97 -3.97
N VAL A 382 2.44 -15.66 -3.79
CA VAL A 382 1.21 -14.94 -4.11
C VAL A 382 1.52 -13.56 -4.69
N ALA A 383 0.57 -12.98 -5.41
CA ALA A 383 0.65 -11.62 -5.96
C ALA A 383 0.38 -10.54 -4.89
N GLY A 384 1.00 -10.70 -3.71
CA GLY A 384 0.80 -9.86 -2.54
C GLY A 384 -0.24 -10.41 -1.57
N VAL A 385 -0.30 -9.77 -0.40
CA VAL A 385 -1.32 -10.02 0.62
C VAL A 385 -2.09 -8.73 0.87
N GLN A 386 -3.39 -8.86 1.03
CA GLN A 386 -4.30 -7.77 1.34
C GLN A 386 -5.34 -8.23 2.35
N GLY A 387 -5.78 -7.33 3.23
CA GLY A 387 -6.83 -7.70 4.18
C GLY A 387 -7.02 -6.74 5.33
N ALA A 388 -7.99 -7.10 6.18
CA ALA A 388 -8.39 -6.36 7.37
C ALA A 388 -7.33 -6.41 8.48
N ALA A 389 -7.49 -5.56 9.50
CA ALA A 389 -6.55 -5.47 10.62
C ALA A 389 -6.68 -6.63 11.62
N SER A 390 -7.83 -7.29 11.68
CA SER A 390 -8.04 -8.47 12.53
C SER A 390 -7.75 -9.81 11.83
N ALA A 391 -7.39 -9.76 10.55
CA ALA A 391 -6.97 -10.93 9.80
C ALA A 391 -5.60 -11.46 10.29
N GLU A 392 -5.38 -12.77 10.13
CA GLU A 392 -4.11 -13.42 10.45
C GLU A 392 -3.63 -14.33 9.31
N VAL A 393 -2.34 -14.20 8.98
CA VAL A 393 -1.60 -15.13 8.11
C VAL A 393 -0.54 -15.83 8.96
N ASP A 394 -0.65 -17.14 9.13
CA ASP A 394 0.38 -17.96 9.77
C ASP A 394 1.16 -18.73 8.69
N ILE A 395 2.48 -18.54 8.66
CA ILE A 395 3.34 -19.24 7.70
C ILE A 395 3.98 -20.51 8.28
N ASP A 396 3.84 -20.79 9.59
CA ASP A 396 4.30 -22.02 10.29
C ASP A 396 5.71 -22.57 9.90
N GLY A 397 6.61 -21.69 9.42
CA GLY A 397 7.97 -22.06 8.97
C GLY A 397 8.21 -22.01 7.45
N ALA A 398 7.17 -21.80 6.65
CA ALA A 398 7.23 -21.67 5.19
C ALA A 398 7.84 -20.36 4.69
N VAL A 399 8.28 -20.33 3.43
CA VAL A 399 8.60 -19.08 2.74
C VAL A 399 7.33 -18.49 2.13
N LEU A 400 6.95 -17.29 2.57
CA LEU A 400 5.93 -16.46 1.92
C LEU A 400 6.59 -15.50 0.92
N THR A 401 6.43 -15.76 -0.37
CA THR A 401 6.90 -14.91 -1.45
C THR A 401 5.77 -14.01 -1.99
N LEU A 402 5.97 -12.71 -1.90
CA LEU A 402 5.09 -11.65 -2.39
C LEU A 402 5.61 -11.17 -3.74
N ASP A 403 5.10 -11.73 -4.83
CA ASP A 403 5.49 -11.42 -6.22
C ASP A 403 4.41 -10.61 -6.94
N LEU A 404 4.39 -9.32 -6.63
CA LEU A 404 3.41 -8.38 -7.18
C LEU A 404 4.07 -7.34 -8.08
N THR A 405 3.42 -7.02 -9.18
CA THR A 405 3.72 -5.86 -10.05
C THR A 405 2.83 -4.65 -9.75
N SER A 406 1.73 -4.88 -9.03
CA SER A 406 0.78 -3.87 -8.56
C SER A 406 1.04 -3.51 -7.09
N VAL A 407 0.04 -2.98 -6.39
CA VAL A 407 0.10 -2.61 -4.98
C VAL A 407 -0.85 -3.49 -4.18
N ALA A 408 -0.40 -3.97 -3.02
CA ALA A 408 -1.23 -4.65 -2.04
C ALA A 408 -0.98 -4.06 -0.65
N SER A 409 -2.03 -3.99 0.17
CA SER A 409 -1.94 -3.45 1.53
C SER A 409 -2.52 -4.43 2.54
N TYR A 410 -1.67 -4.93 3.42
CA TYR A 410 -2.07 -5.86 4.46
C TYR A 410 -2.00 -5.22 5.85
N LYS A 411 -3.13 -5.26 6.55
CA LYS A 411 -3.32 -4.62 7.85
C LYS A 411 -3.21 -5.60 9.02
N GLY A 412 -3.45 -6.89 8.77
CA GLY A 412 -3.47 -7.94 9.78
C GLY A 412 -2.09 -8.43 10.21
N GLU A 413 -2.04 -9.44 11.07
CA GLU A 413 -0.81 -10.08 11.54
C GLU A 413 -0.25 -11.05 10.48
N ILE A 414 1.08 -11.13 10.38
CA ILE A 414 1.78 -12.27 9.77
C ILE A 414 2.63 -12.89 10.88
N SER A 415 2.36 -14.14 11.23
CA SER A 415 2.98 -14.91 12.31
C SER A 415 3.70 -16.15 11.76
N GLY A 416 4.38 -16.93 12.62
CA GLY A 416 5.07 -18.17 12.24
C GLY A 416 6.60 -18.06 12.09
N ALA A 417 7.28 -19.20 11.95
CA ALA A 417 8.75 -19.26 11.93
C ALA A 417 9.40 -18.99 10.56
N GLY A 418 8.60 -18.72 9.54
CA GLY A 418 9.02 -18.70 8.14
C GLY A 418 9.57 -17.38 7.63
N ASP A 419 10.13 -17.41 6.42
CA ASP A 419 10.73 -16.25 5.75
C ASP A 419 9.68 -15.49 4.93
N VAL A 420 9.88 -14.18 4.77
CA VAL A 420 9.07 -13.33 3.88
C VAL A 420 9.96 -12.73 2.80
N ILE A 421 9.62 -12.99 1.53
CA ILE A 421 10.34 -12.46 0.37
C ILE A 421 9.44 -11.53 -0.41
N LYS A 422 9.82 -10.26 -0.56
CA LYS A 422 9.20 -9.30 -1.48
C LYS A 422 9.97 -9.30 -2.80
N THR A 423 9.27 -9.60 -3.89
CA THR A 423 9.78 -9.54 -5.28
C THR A 423 8.72 -8.91 -6.20
N GLY A 424 9.02 -8.83 -7.50
CA GLY A 424 8.21 -8.10 -8.47
C GLY A 424 8.33 -6.59 -8.32
N SER A 425 8.04 -5.83 -9.38
CA SER A 425 8.21 -4.37 -9.42
C SER A 425 7.22 -3.58 -8.56
N GLY A 426 6.20 -4.26 -8.02
CA GLY A 426 5.10 -3.68 -7.27
C GLY A 426 5.45 -3.33 -5.83
N ARG A 427 4.42 -2.96 -5.06
CA ARG A 427 4.55 -2.48 -3.68
C ARG A 427 3.67 -3.27 -2.72
N GLN A 428 4.29 -3.96 -1.75
CA GLN A 428 3.56 -4.50 -0.59
C GLN A 428 3.62 -3.47 0.53
N ARG A 429 2.48 -3.21 1.19
CA ARG A 429 2.41 -2.37 2.39
C ARG A 429 2.03 -3.20 3.60
N PHE A 430 2.74 -2.98 4.71
CA PHE A 430 2.40 -3.51 6.02
C PHE A 430 2.04 -2.36 6.95
N ARG A 431 0.81 -2.41 7.47
CA ARG A 431 0.22 -1.36 8.28
C ARG A 431 -0.62 -1.93 9.41
N ASN A 432 -1.08 -1.06 10.32
CA ASN A 432 -2.06 -1.28 11.40
C ASN A 432 -1.75 -2.34 12.47
N GLN A 433 -1.19 -3.50 12.10
CA GLN A 433 -0.68 -4.51 13.03
C GLN A 433 0.79 -4.84 12.79
N PHE A 434 1.50 -5.14 13.87
CA PHE A 434 2.86 -5.67 13.78
C PHE A 434 2.90 -7.01 13.06
N LYS A 435 4.04 -7.32 12.46
CA LYS A 435 4.32 -8.60 11.83
C LYS A 435 5.30 -9.36 12.72
N THR A 436 4.86 -10.48 13.28
CA THR A 436 5.53 -11.20 14.37
C THR A 436 6.30 -12.43 13.89
N TYR A 437 6.23 -12.76 12.59
CA TYR A 437 7.00 -13.85 12.01
C TYR A 437 8.50 -13.73 12.31
N THR A 438 9.17 -14.87 12.52
CA THR A 438 10.55 -14.90 13.05
C THR A 438 11.64 -15.22 12.03
N GLY A 439 11.27 -15.65 10.82
CA GLY A 439 12.22 -15.81 9.72
C GLY A 439 12.74 -14.49 9.16
N ALA A 440 13.60 -14.59 8.15
CA ALA A 440 14.22 -13.46 7.49
C ALA A 440 13.24 -12.72 6.57
N THR A 441 13.45 -11.43 6.42
CA THR A 441 12.77 -10.60 5.41
C THR A 441 13.75 -10.26 4.30
N THR A 442 13.41 -10.59 3.06
CA THR A 442 14.20 -10.23 1.87
C THR A 442 13.40 -9.34 0.93
N VAL A 443 13.96 -8.20 0.52
CA VAL A 443 13.40 -7.35 -0.53
C VAL A 443 14.30 -7.46 -1.77
N ASN A 444 13.81 -8.15 -2.79
CA ASN A 444 14.53 -8.46 -4.04
C ASN A 444 13.79 -7.96 -5.31
N GLY A 445 12.83 -7.05 -5.13
CA GLY A 445 12.20 -6.31 -6.22
C GLY A 445 11.12 -5.39 -5.71
N GLY A 446 10.98 -4.22 -6.35
CA GLY A 446 10.00 -3.21 -5.97
C GLY A 446 10.10 -2.81 -4.50
N ARG A 447 8.98 -2.45 -3.89
CA ARG A 447 8.96 -1.80 -2.58
C ARG A 447 8.24 -2.61 -1.51
N LEU A 448 8.89 -2.83 -0.37
CA LEU A 448 8.23 -3.18 0.88
C LEU A 448 8.07 -1.90 1.70
N GLU A 449 6.83 -1.48 1.93
CA GLU A 449 6.50 -0.29 2.71
C GLU A 449 6.01 -0.69 4.09
N VAL A 450 6.60 -0.11 5.13
CA VAL A 450 6.30 -0.41 6.52
C VAL A 450 5.96 0.90 7.25
N THR A 451 4.80 0.91 7.90
CA THR A 451 4.37 2.03 8.76
C THR A 451 4.74 1.79 10.23
N GLU A 452 4.59 2.79 11.07
CA GLU A 452 4.81 2.72 12.54
C GLU A 452 4.04 1.58 13.21
N ASN A 453 2.83 1.29 12.72
CA ASN A 453 1.98 0.22 13.24
C ASN A 453 2.12 -1.09 12.44
N GLY A 454 3.04 -1.15 11.47
CA GLY A 454 3.26 -2.30 10.59
C GLY A 454 4.60 -3.00 10.79
N VAL A 455 5.33 -2.63 11.85
CA VAL A 455 6.74 -3.02 12.09
C VAL A 455 6.90 -4.55 12.14
N LEU A 456 8.02 -5.03 11.58
CA LEU A 456 8.43 -6.43 11.58
C LEU A 456 9.15 -6.74 12.91
N THR A 457 8.40 -7.11 13.94
CA THR A 457 8.90 -7.25 15.32
C THR A 457 9.55 -8.60 15.61
N GLY A 458 9.27 -9.63 14.81
CA GLY A 458 9.85 -10.97 14.98
C GLY A 458 11.06 -11.26 14.09
N THR A 459 11.18 -10.57 12.95
CA THR A 459 12.09 -10.99 11.87
C THR A 459 13.55 -11.05 12.31
N SER A 460 14.28 -12.10 11.92
CA SER A 460 15.66 -12.34 12.35
C SER A 460 16.74 -11.61 11.51
N ALA A 461 16.41 -11.23 10.28
CA ALA A 461 17.29 -10.53 9.35
C ALA A 461 16.46 -9.71 8.36
N ILE A 462 17.00 -8.57 7.91
CA ILE A 462 16.43 -7.85 6.75
C ILE A 462 17.51 -7.67 5.71
N THR A 463 17.27 -8.13 4.48
CA THR A 463 18.17 -7.92 3.34
C THR A 463 17.45 -7.17 2.22
N ILE A 464 18.00 -6.05 1.76
CA ILE A 464 17.52 -5.37 0.55
C ILE A 464 18.57 -5.52 -0.55
N SER A 465 18.19 -6.23 -1.61
CA SER A 465 19.07 -6.59 -2.73
C SER A 465 18.46 -6.16 -4.05
N ASN A 466 19.09 -5.23 -4.77
CA ASN A 466 18.63 -4.83 -6.11
C ASN A 466 19.36 -5.61 -7.23
N ALA A 467 19.62 -6.90 -7.00
CA ALA A 467 20.27 -7.78 -7.97
C ALA A 467 19.43 -7.99 -9.26
N SER A 468 18.11 -7.89 -9.14
CA SER A 468 17.15 -8.00 -10.23
C SER A 468 17.01 -6.73 -11.07
N GLY A 469 17.49 -5.58 -10.59
CA GLY A 469 17.37 -4.28 -11.25
C GLY A 469 15.95 -3.67 -11.23
N THR A 470 15.02 -4.24 -10.46
CA THR A 470 13.61 -3.79 -10.37
C THR A 470 13.33 -2.86 -9.19
N ASP A 471 14.35 -2.12 -8.73
CA ASP A 471 14.29 -1.14 -7.66
C ASP A 471 13.83 -1.71 -6.31
N SER A 472 14.65 -2.56 -5.70
CA SER A 472 14.43 -3.11 -4.35
C SER A 472 14.57 -2.07 -3.25
N GLU A 473 13.50 -1.85 -2.49
CA GLU A 473 13.43 -0.84 -1.44
C GLU A 473 12.65 -1.28 -0.20
N LEU A 474 13.24 -1.04 0.98
CA LEU A 474 12.50 -0.93 2.23
C LEU A 474 12.14 0.54 2.48
N LEU A 475 10.85 0.85 2.46
CA LEU A 475 10.30 2.19 2.70
C LEU A 475 9.73 2.28 4.11
N LEU A 476 10.21 3.26 4.86
CA LEU A 476 9.70 3.62 6.19
C LEU A 476 8.76 4.82 6.07
N GLN A 477 7.56 4.69 6.62
CA GLN A 477 6.55 5.75 6.65
C GLN A 477 5.93 5.92 8.03
N THR A 478 5.57 7.14 8.37
CA THR A 478 4.80 7.44 9.57
C THR A 478 3.85 8.60 9.31
N ASP A 479 2.70 8.62 9.98
CA ASP A 479 1.80 9.76 10.02
C ASP A 479 2.04 10.67 11.23
N VAL A 480 2.88 10.24 12.18
CA VAL A 480 3.29 11.06 13.32
C VAL A 480 4.53 11.92 13.00
N PRO A 481 4.73 13.07 13.67
CA PRO A 481 5.87 13.96 13.39
C PRO A 481 7.24 13.31 13.59
N SER A 482 7.32 12.28 14.43
CA SER A 482 8.55 11.52 14.65
C SER A 482 8.27 10.10 15.12
N PHE A 483 9.03 9.13 14.63
CA PHE A 483 8.92 7.73 15.04
C PHE A 483 10.26 7.01 15.04
N ILE A 484 10.41 5.99 15.89
CA ILE A 484 11.59 5.12 15.95
C ILE A 484 11.21 3.73 15.43
N PHE A 485 11.74 3.37 14.27
CA PHE A 485 11.68 2.02 13.74
C PHE A 485 12.70 1.12 14.44
N THR A 486 12.21 0.01 14.97
CA THR A 486 13.03 -1.09 15.51
C THR A 486 12.50 -2.41 14.99
N PHE A 487 13.27 -3.06 14.12
CA PHE A 487 12.93 -4.36 13.53
C PHE A 487 13.56 -5.52 14.31
N GLY A 488 12.86 -6.66 14.31
CA GLY A 488 13.27 -7.87 14.98
C GLY A 488 13.10 -7.83 16.50
N PRO A 489 13.57 -8.88 17.20
CA PRO A 489 13.42 -8.99 18.64
C PRO A 489 14.13 -7.85 19.38
N SER A 490 13.71 -7.56 20.61
CA SER A 490 14.24 -6.43 21.38
C SER A 490 15.72 -6.56 21.78
N SER A 491 16.28 -7.78 21.72
CA SER A 491 17.70 -8.02 22.03
C SER A 491 18.21 -9.35 21.42
N PRO A 492 19.20 -9.31 20.49
CA PRO A 492 19.61 -8.13 19.73
C PRO A 492 18.54 -7.72 18.71
N VAL A 493 18.45 -6.43 18.43
CA VAL A 493 17.66 -5.94 17.28
C VAL A 493 18.25 -6.46 15.97
N THR A 494 17.41 -6.59 14.96
CA THR A 494 17.81 -7.19 13.67
C THR A 494 18.76 -6.29 12.87
N THR A 495 19.69 -6.89 12.14
CA THR A 495 20.56 -6.17 11.20
C THR A 495 19.86 -6.00 9.86
N ILE A 496 19.99 -4.80 9.27
CA ILE A 496 19.57 -4.50 7.89
C ILE A 496 20.80 -4.51 6.99
N THR A 497 20.80 -5.35 5.97
CA THR A 497 21.87 -5.43 4.97
C THR A 497 21.41 -4.80 3.66
N LEU A 498 22.18 -3.85 3.14
CA LEU A 498 22.01 -3.29 1.79
C LEU A 498 23.06 -3.89 0.86
N GLN A 499 22.61 -4.45 -0.25
CA GLN A 499 23.49 -5.05 -1.26
C GLN A 499 22.97 -4.80 -2.67
N ASN A 500 23.85 -4.89 -3.66
CA ASN A 500 23.56 -4.68 -5.08
C ASN A 500 22.79 -3.39 -5.33
N ASP A 501 23.18 -2.28 -4.68
CA ASP A 501 22.48 -0.99 -4.75
C ASP A 501 21.05 -0.99 -4.14
N GLY A 502 20.74 -1.95 -3.26
CA GLY A 502 19.49 -2.01 -2.49
C GLY A 502 19.26 -0.75 -1.66
N ARG A 503 17.98 -0.38 -1.48
CA ARG A 503 17.57 0.93 -0.97
C ARG A 503 16.86 0.84 0.38
N LEU A 504 17.28 1.68 1.32
CA LEU A 504 16.51 2.03 2.50
C LEU A 504 16.01 3.46 2.34
N ALA A 505 14.74 3.74 2.59
CA ALA A 505 14.17 5.06 2.37
C ALA A 505 13.23 5.51 3.49
N GLY A 506 13.28 6.79 3.83
CA GLY A 506 12.23 7.50 4.55
C GLY A 506 11.50 8.47 3.61
N ASP A 507 10.16 8.44 3.62
CA ASP A 507 9.33 9.07 2.57
C ASP A 507 8.20 9.92 3.12
N ASN A 508 8.49 10.69 4.16
CA ASN A 508 7.60 11.71 4.70
C ASN A 508 8.38 12.92 5.17
N ASP A 509 7.69 14.02 5.45
CA ASP A 509 8.23 15.23 6.06
C ASP A 509 8.48 15.07 7.58
N ALA A 510 8.60 13.84 8.07
CA ALA A 510 8.75 13.51 9.50
C ALA A 510 10.21 13.28 9.89
N ILE A 511 10.44 13.12 11.20
CA ILE A 511 11.71 12.69 11.76
C ILE A 511 11.65 11.17 12.02
N LEU A 512 12.26 10.40 11.14
CA LEU A 512 12.38 8.96 11.26
C LEU A 512 13.70 8.59 11.91
N THR A 513 13.67 7.70 12.89
CA THR A 513 14.88 7.10 13.46
C THR A 513 14.87 5.60 13.23
N LEU A 514 15.98 5.04 12.78
CA LEU A 514 16.18 3.61 12.63
C LEU A 514 17.16 3.12 13.70
N ALA A 515 16.69 2.31 14.64
CA ALA A 515 17.50 1.76 15.72
C ALA A 515 18.39 0.59 15.28
N ASN A 516 18.03 -0.07 14.19
CA ASN A 516 18.71 -1.26 13.67
C ASN A 516 20.10 -0.95 13.11
N PRO A 517 21.11 -1.81 13.37
CA PRO A 517 22.38 -1.76 12.65
C PRO A 517 22.16 -1.90 11.14
N VAL A 518 22.95 -1.15 10.37
CA VAL A 518 22.95 -1.19 8.91
C VAL A 518 24.32 -1.65 8.42
N VAL A 519 24.33 -2.68 7.58
CA VAL A 519 25.52 -3.21 6.91
C VAL A 519 25.43 -2.90 5.42
N ILE A 520 26.47 -2.27 4.88
CA ILE A 520 26.63 -2.06 3.45
C ILE A 520 27.54 -3.15 2.89
N ASP A 521 26.95 -4.12 2.20
CA ASP A 521 27.70 -5.18 1.52
C ASP A 521 28.69 -4.57 0.51
N SER A 522 29.74 -5.32 0.15
CA SER A 522 30.71 -5.00 -0.90
C SER A 522 30.13 -4.46 -2.22
N THR A 523 28.90 -4.87 -2.56
CA THR A 523 28.16 -4.47 -3.77
C THR A 523 27.44 -3.12 -3.64
N GLY A 524 27.47 -2.52 -2.46
CA GLY A 524 26.96 -1.17 -2.19
C GLY A 524 25.47 -1.09 -1.90
N GLY A 525 25.03 0.08 -1.46
CA GLY A 525 23.66 0.36 -1.06
C GLY A 525 23.32 1.85 -1.13
N ARG A 526 22.03 2.16 -1.00
CA ARG A 526 21.53 3.54 -1.03
C ARG A 526 20.63 3.82 0.16
N ILE A 527 20.71 5.05 0.65
CA ILE A 527 19.80 5.57 1.67
C ILE A 527 19.13 6.83 1.13
N TYR A 528 17.80 6.85 1.12
CA TYR A 528 17.01 7.99 0.68
C TYR A 528 16.34 8.69 1.86
N SER A 529 16.52 10.00 1.93
CA SER A 529 15.63 10.90 2.69
C SER A 529 14.88 11.73 1.65
N ARG A 530 13.71 11.30 1.20
CA ARG A 530 13.11 11.83 -0.05
C ARG A 530 12.53 13.24 0.06
N SER A 531 11.79 13.50 1.12
CA SER A 531 11.12 14.78 1.35
C SER A 531 11.98 15.72 2.22
N SER A 532 11.41 16.77 2.81
CA SER A 532 12.13 17.62 3.78
C SER A 532 12.43 16.92 5.12
N GLY A 533 11.95 15.68 5.28
CA GLY A 533 12.13 14.87 6.47
C GLY A 533 13.58 14.51 6.80
N THR A 534 13.76 13.99 8.00
CA THR A 534 15.05 13.57 8.53
C THR A 534 15.03 12.07 8.78
N LEU A 535 15.98 11.34 8.19
CA LEU A 535 16.25 9.94 8.53
C LEU A 535 17.50 9.87 9.41
N THR A 536 17.33 9.42 10.65
CA THR A 536 18.40 9.23 11.63
C THR A 536 18.76 7.77 11.74
N LEU A 537 20.01 7.40 11.48
CA LEU A 537 20.53 6.08 11.79
C LEU A 537 21.08 6.10 13.23
N LEU A 538 20.37 5.46 14.15
CA LEU A 538 20.81 5.28 15.53
C LEU A 538 21.62 3.98 15.69
N GLY A 539 21.30 2.96 14.91
CA GLY A 539 22.09 1.72 14.85
C GLY A 539 23.46 1.93 14.22
N ALA A 540 24.38 0.99 14.49
CA ALA A 540 25.73 1.05 13.93
C ALA A 540 25.71 0.95 12.40
N LEU A 541 26.55 1.73 11.72
CA LEU A 541 26.78 1.63 10.28
C LEU A 541 28.13 0.94 10.03
N THR A 542 28.13 -0.16 9.30
CA THR A 542 29.34 -0.93 8.97
C THR A 542 29.34 -1.39 7.52
N GLY A 543 30.46 -2.00 7.07
CA GLY A 543 30.58 -2.57 5.74
C GLY A 543 31.62 -1.88 4.86
N THR A 544 31.77 -2.38 3.64
CA THR A 544 32.87 -2.03 2.72
C THR A 544 32.39 -1.47 1.39
N GLY A 545 31.13 -1.69 1.00
CA GLY A 545 30.62 -1.16 -0.26
C GLY A 545 30.37 0.34 -0.23
N GLU A 546 30.17 0.90 -1.42
CA GLU A 546 29.79 2.30 -1.58
C GLU A 546 28.38 2.53 -1.01
N LEU A 547 28.24 3.55 -0.17
CA LEU A 547 26.95 4.03 0.32
C LEU A 547 26.62 5.37 -0.33
N ARG A 548 25.46 5.46 -0.98
CA ARG A 548 24.95 6.71 -1.56
C ARG A 548 23.77 7.23 -0.75
N LYS A 549 23.91 8.40 -0.14
CA LYS A 549 22.77 9.21 0.31
C LYS A 549 22.15 9.91 -0.89
N GLN A 550 20.82 9.86 -1.00
CA GLN A 550 20.00 10.54 -2.00
C GLN A 550 18.74 11.18 -1.39
N GLY A 551 18.04 12.01 -2.17
CA GLY A 551 16.80 12.69 -1.79
C GLY A 551 17.01 13.93 -0.92
N ALA A 552 16.25 14.99 -1.17
CA ALA A 552 16.49 16.35 -0.65
C ALA A 552 16.54 16.48 0.89
N GLY A 553 16.03 15.49 1.63
CA GLY A 553 15.99 15.48 3.09
C GLY A 553 17.34 15.24 3.75
N THR A 554 17.31 15.20 5.08
CA THR A 554 18.51 15.04 5.91
C THR A 554 18.74 13.57 6.27
N LEU A 555 19.99 13.12 6.21
CA LEU A 555 20.45 11.89 6.83
C LEU A 555 21.33 12.23 8.04
N VAL A 556 20.98 11.74 9.22
CA VAL A 556 21.76 11.95 10.45
C VAL A 556 22.40 10.62 10.86
N LEU A 557 23.73 10.62 11.03
CA LEU A 557 24.49 9.44 11.45
C LEU A 557 24.74 9.48 12.97
N SER A 558 23.71 9.18 13.77
CA SER A 558 23.74 9.24 15.24
C SER A 558 24.32 7.98 15.91
N GLY A 559 24.36 6.86 15.21
CA GLY A 559 24.95 5.60 15.66
C GLY A 559 26.45 5.48 15.36
N ASN A 560 27.09 4.46 15.95
CA ASN A 560 28.50 4.19 15.70
C ASN A 560 28.76 3.80 14.23
N ALA A 561 29.36 4.68 13.46
CA ALA A 561 29.73 4.46 12.06
C ALA A 561 31.24 4.25 11.85
N SER A 562 32.03 4.05 12.92
CA SER A 562 33.49 3.92 12.81
C SER A 562 33.93 2.63 12.10
N GLY A 563 33.06 1.63 12.04
CA GLY A 563 33.30 0.36 11.34
C GLY A 563 32.92 0.36 9.85
N TYR A 564 32.32 1.43 9.34
CA TYR A 564 32.05 1.58 7.91
C TYR A 564 33.32 2.06 7.20
N THR A 565 33.84 1.28 6.24
CA THR A 565 35.13 1.56 5.58
C THR A 565 35.01 1.86 4.09
N GLY A 566 33.80 1.68 3.54
CA GLY A 566 33.49 1.98 2.15
C GLY A 566 33.55 3.47 1.81
N GLN A 567 33.25 3.79 0.55
CA GLN A 567 33.09 5.16 0.10
C GLN A 567 31.67 5.65 0.41
N PHE A 568 31.57 6.74 1.16
CA PHE A 568 30.30 7.46 1.36
C PHE A 568 30.14 8.56 0.30
N ARG A 569 28.97 8.63 -0.34
CA ARG A 569 28.61 9.72 -1.25
C ARG A 569 27.36 10.42 -0.76
N SER A 570 27.46 11.72 -0.51
CA SER A 570 26.32 12.60 -0.28
C SER A 570 25.90 13.21 -1.62
N VAL A 571 24.69 12.89 -2.08
CA VAL A 571 24.12 13.39 -3.33
C VAL A 571 22.71 13.91 -3.02
N ASN A 572 22.37 15.12 -3.45
CA ASN A 572 21.03 15.73 -3.25
C ASN A 572 20.51 15.63 -1.81
N GLY A 573 20.70 16.67 -1.00
CA GLY A 573 20.26 16.75 0.41
C GLY A 573 21.43 16.71 1.42
N LEU A 574 21.13 16.86 2.71
CA LEU A 574 22.13 17.04 3.75
C LEU A 574 22.49 15.71 4.45
N THR A 575 23.79 15.49 4.70
CA THR A 575 24.26 14.48 5.67
C THR A 575 24.82 15.19 6.90
N VAL A 576 24.34 14.85 8.10
CA VAL A 576 24.83 15.39 9.37
C VAL A 576 25.56 14.29 10.14
N ILE A 577 26.77 14.60 10.61
CA ILE A 577 27.55 13.76 11.52
C ILE A 577 27.58 14.48 12.88
N PRO A 578 26.76 14.07 13.87
CA PRO A 578 26.70 14.75 15.17
C PRO A 578 27.96 14.57 16.02
N THR A 579 28.10 15.38 17.06
CA THR A 579 29.25 15.33 17.97
C THR A 579 29.35 13.99 18.68
N GLY A 580 30.60 13.56 18.85
CA GLY A 580 30.93 12.25 19.39
C GLY A 580 30.77 11.11 18.38
N GLN A 581 30.17 11.34 17.20
CA GLN A 581 30.07 10.33 16.14
C GLN A 581 31.24 10.41 15.18
N THR A 582 31.63 9.26 14.67
CA THR A 582 32.67 9.12 13.64
C THR A 582 32.15 8.27 12.50
N ILE A 583 32.27 8.75 11.27
CA ILE A 583 32.16 7.89 10.08
C ILE A 583 33.56 7.37 9.71
N GLY A 584 33.69 6.04 9.66
CA GLY A 584 34.95 5.36 9.35
C GLY A 584 35.34 5.40 7.86
N ALA A 585 34.50 6.00 7.01
CA ALA A 585 34.59 5.92 5.56
C ALA A 585 35.99 6.31 5.06
N SER A 586 36.55 5.53 4.13
CA SER A 586 37.84 5.84 3.50
C SER A 586 37.80 7.16 2.73
N LEU A 587 36.63 7.46 2.15
CA LEU A 587 36.33 8.71 1.47
C LEU A 587 34.85 9.09 1.69
N VAL A 588 34.62 10.31 2.14
CA VAL A 588 33.34 11.01 2.03
C VAL A 588 33.42 11.94 0.81
N ARG A 589 32.58 11.72 -0.18
CA ARG A 589 32.43 12.60 -1.34
C ARG A 589 31.10 13.33 -1.27
N VAL A 590 31.12 14.64 -1.45
CA VAL A 590 29.94 15.49 -1.56
C VAL A 590 29.81 15.89 -3.02
N ASP A 591 28.80 15.31 -3.70
CA ASP A 591 28.51 15.54 -5.11
C ASP A 591 27.53 16.72 -5.30
N GLU A 592 27.08 16.94 -6.53
CA GLU A 592 26.09 17.97 -6.88
C GLU A 592 24.82 17.87 -6.01
N ASP A 593 24.37 19.03 -5.52
CA ASP A 593 23.27 19.21 -4.56
C ASP A 593 23.44 18.40 -3.25
N GLY A 594 24.60 17.81 -3.01
CA GLY A 594 24.94 17.09 -1.80
C GLY A 594 25.43 18.05 -0.71
N GLY A 595 25.04 17.75 0.53
CA GLY A 595 25.43 18.49 1.72
C GLY A 595 26.19 17.64 2.73
N VAL A 596 27.09 18.27 3.49
CA VAL A 596 27.64 17.72 4.74
C VAL A 596 27.58 18.74 5.87
N GLY A 597 27.40 18.30 7.11
CA GLY A 597 27.33 19.18 8.28
C GLY A 597 27.54 18.44 9.60
N GLY A 598 27.37 19.16 10.71
CA GLY A 598 27.56 18.67 12.07
C GLY A 598 28.99 18.81 12.59
N ASP A 599 29.18 18.37 13.83
CA ASP A 599 30.38 18.54 14.65
C ASP A 599 31.06 17.20 15.02
N GLY A 600 30.81 16.17 14.22
CA GLY A 600 31.43 14.87 14.33
C GLY A 600 32.79 14.75 13.62
N THR A 601 33.19 13.51 13.35
CA THR A 601 34.48 13.18 12.74
C THR A 601 34.34 12.33 11.47
N ILE A 602 35.09 12.68 10.43
CA ILE A 602 35.35 11.82 9.27
C ILE A 602 36.75 11.22 9.44
N ALA A 603 36.84 9.88 9.50
CA ALA A 603 38.11 9.20 9.70
C ALA A 603 39.01 9.26 8.45
N GLY A 604 38.42 9.19 7.25
CA GLY A 604 39.13 9.24 5.98
C GLY A 604 39.16 10.64 5.37
N ASN A 605 39.19 10.67 4.03
CA ASN A 605 39.24 11.91 3.26
C ASN A 605 37.85 12.53 3.06
N LEU A 606 37.80 13.84 2.83
CA LEU A 606 36.60 14.56 2.43
C LEU A 606 36.84 15.23 1.07
N GLU A 607 35.95 15.03 0.11
CA GLU A 607 36.01 15.62 -1.23
C GLU A 607 34.73 16.38 -1.53
N PHE A 608 34.85 17.66 -1.89
CA PHE A 608 33.74 18.46 -2.43
C PHE A 608 33.85 18.56 -3.96
N ARG A 609 32.73 18.35 -4.64
CA ARG A 609 32.58 18.54 -6.09
C ARG A 609 31.75 19.78 -6.42
N ASP A 610 31.58 20.05 -7.72
CA ASP A 610 30.76 21.16 -8.18
C ASP A 610 29.30 21.00 -7.71
N GLY A 611 28.68 22.11 -7.35
CA GLY A 611 27.31 22.14 -6.84
C GLY A 611 27.13 21.60 -5.42
N SER A 612 28.21 21.29 -4.69
CA SER A 612 28.12 20.79 -3.31
C SER A 612 27.97 21.91 -2.28
N PHE A 613 27.48 21.56 -1.09
CA PHE A 613 27.37 22.51 0.01
C PHE A 613 27.74 21.91 1.37
N ALA A 614 27.92 22.78 2.36
CA ALA A 614 28.07 22.41 3.75
C ALA A 614 27.30 23.37 4.67
N ILE A 615 26.66 22.82 5.70
CA ILE A 615 25.79 23.57 6.62
C ILE A 615 26.22 23.28 8.06
N PHE A 616 26.38 24.32 8.85
CA PHE A 616 26.83 24.24 10.24
C PHE A 616 26.01 25.10 11.19
N GLY A 617 25.74 24.56 12.37
CA GLY A 617 25.20 25.26 13.52
C GLY A 617 26.25 26.07 14.30
N THR A 618 25.80 26.82 15.30
CA THR A 618 26.68 27.64 16.14
C THR A 618 27.68 26.77 16.89
N GLY A 619 28.98 27.00 16.64
CA GLY A 619 30.07 26.30 17.32
C GLY A 619 30.32 24.88 16.80
N GLU A 620 29.64 24.46 15.72
CA GLU A 620 29.91 23.17 15.09
C GLU A 620 31.22 23.21 14.30
N THR A 621 32.04 22.16 14.43
CA THR A 621 33.24 21.97 13.61
C THR A 621 33.36 20.51 13.21
N LEU A 622 33.26 20.23 11.92
CA LEU A 622 33.50 18.90 11.37
C LEU A 622 35.01 18.61 11.34
N THR A 623 35.42 17.57 12.05
CA THR A 623 36.82 17.12 12.08
C THR A 623 37.06 16.10 10.95
N VAL A 624 38.12 16.28 10.18
CA VAL A 624 38.52 15.36 9.10
C VAL A 624 39.94 14.87 9.35
N ASN A 625 40.09 13.59 9.69
CA ASN A 625 41.39 12.98 9.99
C ASN A 625 42.22 12.69 8.73
N GLY A 626 41.59 12.69 7.55
CA GLY A 626 42.26 12.67 6.26
C GLY A 626 42.44 14.06 5.66
N THR A 627 42.57 14.08 4.33
CA THR A 627 42.71 15.30 3.54
C THR A 627 41.34 15.82 3.10
N VAL A 628 41.12 17.12 3.22
CA VAL A 628 39.99 17.82 2.57
C VAL A 628 40.43 18.29 1.19
N THR A 629 39.68 17.92 0.15
CA THR A 629 39.93 18.29 -1.25
C THR A 629 38.75 19.06 -1.84
N LEU A 630 39.01 20.25 -2.36
CA LEU A 630 38.08 21.04 -3.18
C LEU A 630 38.47 20.83 -4.64
N ARG A 631 37.63 20.11 -5.41
CA ARG A 631 37.95 19.64 -6.76
C ARG A 631 37.97 20.77 -7.79
N ALA A 632 38.73 20.58 -8.88
CA ALA A 632 38.89 21.60 -9.90
C ALA A 632 37.54 22.04 -10.49
N ASN A 633 37.40 23.35 -10.75
CA ASN A 633 36.21 23.99 -11.31
C ASN A 633 34.92 23.75 -10.49
N SER A 634 35.01 23.54 -9.17
CA SER A 634 33.81 23.41 -8.32
C SER A 634 33.37 24.73 -7.72
N THR A 635 32.05 24.90 -7.59
CA THR A 635 31.43 25.87 -6.68
C THR A 635 30.97 25.13 -5.44
N VAL A 636 31.41 25.58 -4.26
CA VAL A 636 31.02 24.99 -2.97
C VAL A 636 30.45 26.08 -2.07
N VAL A 637 29.24 25.83 -1.55
CA VAL A 637 28.53 26.77 -0.67
C VAL A 637 28.69 26.37 0.79
N PHE A 638 29.16 27.28 1.62
CA PHE A 638 29.22 27.12 3.07
C PHE A 638 28.20 28.04 3.71
N SER A 639 27.41 27.51 4.64
CA SER A 639 26.40 28.26 5.38
C SER A 639 26.43 27.91 6.86
N GLY A 640 26.21 28.92 7.70
CA GLY A 640 26.25 28.79 9.14
C GLY A 640 26.71 30.07 9.83
N PRO A 641 26.74 30.10 11.17
CA PRO A 641 27.31 31.20 11.94
C PRO A 641 28.82 31.34 11.71
N ALA A 642 29.37 32.53 12.00
CA ALA A 642 30.80 32.79 11.89
C ALA A 642 31.62 31.88 12.82
N GLY A 643 32.72 31.33 12.30
CA GLY A 643 33.59 30.40 13.03
C GLY A 643 34.26 29.36 12.13
N THR A 644 35.10 28.54 12.74
CA THR A 644 35.68 27.36 12.08
C THR A 644 34.57 26.34 11.87
N VAL A 645 34.44 25.83 10.65
CA VAL A 645 33.41 24.86 10.29
C VAL A 645 33.98 23.52 9.86
N ILE A 646 35.19 23.50 9.29
CA ILE A 646 35.92 22.26 8.98
C ILE A 646 37.36 22.38 9.46
N GLN A 647 37.83 21.36 10.19
CA GLN A 647 39.21 21.20 10.61
C GLN A 647 39.78 19.91 10.00
N SER A 648 40.76 20.04 9.09
CA SER A 648 41.48 18.91 8.50
C SER A 648 42.77 18.62 9.28
N ALA A 649 43.18 17.35 9.32
CA ALA A 649 44.48 16.93 9.82
C ALA A 649 45.62 17.36 8.87
N ASN A 650 45.35 17.47 7.58
CA ASN A 650 46.31 17.84 6.53
C ASN A 650 45.98 19.23 5.94
N PRO A 651 46.93 19.88 5.24
CA PRO A 651 46.63 21.07 4.46
C PRO A 651 45.51 20.82 3.45
N ILE A 652 44.54 21.75 3.42
CA ILE A 652 43.40 21.64 2.50
C ILE A 652 43.87 21.79 1.06
N GLN A 653 43.48 20.85 0.20
CA GLN A 653 43.85 20.85 -1.20
C GLN A 653 42.80 21.62 -2.02
N VAL A 654 43.16 22.82 -2.45
CA VAL A 654 42.34 23.64 -3.36
C VAL A 654 42.86 23.45 -4.79
N GLN A 655 42.06 22.83 -5.65
CA GLN A 655 42.42 22.65 -7.06
C GLN A 655 42.09 23.90 -7.90
N SER A 656 42.55 23.92 -9.16
CA SER A 656 42.36 25.08 -10.05
C SER A 656 40.88 25.37 -10.31
N GLY A 657 40.50 26.65 -10.25
CA GLY A 657 39.15 27.10 -10.63
C GLY A 657 38.06 26.88 -9.56
N VAL A 658 38.41 26.58 -8.32
CA VAL A 658 37.45 26.47 -7.21
C VAL A 658 36.87 27.83 -6.85
N THR A 659 35.56 27.89 -6.66
CA THR A 659 34.81 29.02 -6.10
C THR A 659 34.23 28.62 -4.74
N LEU A 660 34.60 29.34 -3.68
CA LEU A 660 34.02 29.17 -2.34
C LEU A 660 33.03 30.30 -2.07
N ILE A 661 31.81 29.95 -1.66
CA ILE A 661 30.77 30.91 -1.27
C ILE A 661 30.58 30.79 0.25
N GLY A 662 30.68 31.91 0.97
CA GLY A 662 30.42 31.97 2.41
C GLY A 662 31.56 31.48 3.31
N ALA A 663 32.72 31.08 2.77
CA ALA A 663 33.87 30.66 3.58
C ALA A 663 35.23 30.98 2.95
N THR A 664 36.27 30.91 3.77
CA THR A 664 37.68 31.02 3.37
C THR A 664 38.49 29.83 3.85
N VAL A 665 39.57 29.49 3.15
CA VAL A 665 40.52 28.44 3.55
C VAL A 665 41.72 29.09 4.23
N SER A 666 42.09 28.61 5.42
CA SER A 666 43.25 29.06 6.18
C SER A 666 44.09 27.86 6.64
N GLY A 667 45.04 27.44 5.80
CA GLY A 667 45.90 26.30 6.09
C GLY A 667 45.13 24.98 6.12
N ASN A 668 44.83 24.50 7.32
CA ASN A 668 44.12 23.24 7.56
C ASN A 668 42.63 23.43 7.90
N THR A 669 42.12 24.68 7.87
CA THR A 669 40.73 24.98 8.24
C THR A 669 39.94 25.65 7.12
N ILE A 670 38.63 25.42 7.13
CA ILE A 670 37.63 26.24 6.43
C ILE A 670 36.87 27.04 7.49
N VAL A 671 36.77 28.35 7.27
CA VAL A 671 36.20 29.32 8.23
C VAL A 671 35.11 30.14 7.54
N ILE A 672 33.94 30.24 8.17
CA ILE A 672 32.90 31.21 7.83
C ILE A 672 33.26 32.53 8.54
N PRO A 673 33.49 33.63 7.81
CA PRO A 673 34.01 34.89 8.37
C PRO A 673 32.99 35.70 9.18
#